data_AF-A0A093YUE1-F1
#
_entry.id   AF-A0A093YUE1-F1
#
_cell.length_a   1.000
_cell.length_b   1.000
_cell.length_c   1.000
_cell.angle_alpha   90.00
_cell.angle_beta   90.00
_cell.angle_gamma   90.00
#
_symmetry.space_group_name_H-M   'P 1'
#
loop_
_entity.id
_entity.type
_entity.pdbx_description
1 polymer ?
#
loop_
_entity_poly.entity_id
_entity_poly.type
_entity_poly.pdbx_seq_one_letter_code
_entity_poly.pdbx_strand_id
1 'polypeptide(L)'
;MSSLKQFIRNVRASKTIADERAVVQKESAAIRASFREESADHNVRRNNVAKLLYLFTLGERTHFGQIECLKLLASPRFADKRLGYLGTMLLLDENQEVLTLVTNSLKNDLNHSNQYVVGLALCTLGNIASVEMSRDLFPEIETLLSTANPYIRRKAALCAMRICRKVPDLQEHFVDKAANLLSDRNHGVLLCGLTLVTSLCEADEAEGGEEGIVEKFRPLSGQLVRTLKGLASSGYSPEHDVTGITDPFLQVKILQLLRVLGHGDVQTSEQINDILAQVATNTDSTKNVGNSILYEAVLTILDIEADSGLRVLGVNILGKFLANRDNNIRYVALNTLIKVVAIEPNAVQRHRNTILECLRDPDISIRRRALDLSFTLINESNVRVLIRELLAFLEVADNEFKPIMTSQIGIAADRFSPSKRWHVDTMLRVLSLAGNYVKEQILSSFIRLVATTPDLQQYVVQKLYTALRKDITQEGLTLGGAWCIGEFADLLLKGGNYEEVELVQEVKEGEVIDLFSTILNSSYATQSASEYIITALMKLSTRFNEPAQIDKIRRILASHSRSLDVEVQQRAVEYGNLFAHDAIRRGVLEKMPPPQIKEESRVLGEASKKPKKSAAANRRSVPAKKNASEDLLFDLMGDDSGAPQADLGAAMGGQQNTDLLADILGGTTSPAPSAKPGNNVNDIMNLFGPSGTTSPIVQNTPDMFSSMSPAPTAPSPQPAGVLPCYSKNDLTVTLQVQRNAEGVVLVTARFANASFTDSKSGVGLQAAVPKTQKLALNAITSAELGPGQEATQSMRITGSKGPLRLRLKISYATPALGSLVEQVDWSEPR
;
A
#
# COMPACT_ATOMS: atom_id res chain seq x y z
N MET A 1 -22.40 44.34 18.40
CA MET A 1 -22.01 43.06 17.78
C MET A 1 -23.25 42.29 17.32
N SER A 2 -23.33 41.93 16.02
CA SER A 2 -24.42 41.10 15.47
C SER A 2 -24.44 39.70 16.12
N SER A 3 -25.60 39.07 16.27
CA SER A 3 -25.69 37.69 16.77
C SER A 3 -25.26 36.66 15.71
N LEU A 4 -24.87 35.45 16.12
CA LEU A 4 -24.64 34.34 15.19
C LEU A 4 -25.78 34.15 14.18
N LYS A 5 -27.04 34.22 14.65
CA LYS A 5 -28.22 34.07 13.78
C LYS A 5 -28.30 35.17 12.72
N GLN A 6 -27.94 36.40 13.06
CA GLN A 6 -27.90 37.50 12.09
C GLN A 6 -26.77 37.30 11.08
N PHE A 7 -25.60 36.83 11.51
CA PHE A 7 -24.51 36.53 10.60
C PHE A 7 -24.89 35.45 9.59
N ILE A 8 -25.46 34.32 10.05
CA ILE A 8 -25.97 33.26 9.18
C ILE A 8 -27.02 33.80 8.20
N ARG A 9 -27.93 34.68 8.66
CA ARG A 9 -28.94 35.31 7.80
C ARG A 9 -28.31 36.15 6.70
N ASN A 10 -27.26 36.92 7.03
CA ASN A 10 -26.56 37.76 6.06
C ASN A 10 -25.81 36.92 5.02
N VAL A 11 -25.13 35.84 5.45
CA VAL A 11 -24.48 34.88 4.54
C VAL A 11 -25.52 34.25 3.61
N ARG A 12 -26.65 33.77 4.15
CA ARG A 12 -27.74 33.20 3.34
C ARG A 12 -28.45 34.20 2.43
N ALA A 13 -28.41 35.49 2.74
CA ALA A 13 -28.98 36.56 1.91
C ALA A 13 -28.05 36.96 0.74
N SER A 14 -26.80 36.51 0.76
CA SER A 14 -25.83 36.80 -0.29
C SER A 14 -26.23 36.09 -1.59
N LYS A 15 -26.31 36.85 -2.69
CA LYS A 15 -26.78 36.30 -3.98
C LYS A 15 -25.65 35.70 -4.82
N THR A 16 -24.40 36.07 -4.52
CA THR A 16 -23.22 35.63 -5.26
C THR A 16 -22.15 35.16 -4.28
N ILE A 17 -21.28 34.26 -4.74
CA ILE A 17 -20.12 33.78 -3.95
C ILE A 17 -19.19 34.94 -3.58
N ALA A 18 -19.09 35.98 -4.42
CA ALA A 18 -18.29 37.17 -4.13
C ALA A 18 -18.87 38.01 -2.98
N ASP A 19 -20.19 38.19 -2.96
CA ASP A 19 -20.91 38.87 -1.89
C ASP A 19 -20.83 38.09 -0.57
N GLU A 20 -20.98 36.76 -0.63
CA GLU A 20 -20.80 35.87 0.51
C GLU A 20 -19.39 36.02 1.11
N ARG A 21 -18.35 35.98 0.26
CA ARG A 21 -16.96 36.20 0.69
C ARG A 21 -16.75 37.58 1.29
N ALA A 22 -17.39 38.62 0.77
CA ALA A 22 -17.29 39.98 1.34
C ALA A 22 -17.90 40.06 2.74
N VAL A 23 -19.08 39.46 2.93
CA VAL A 23 -19.76 39.37 4.24
C VAL A 23 -18.92 38.57 5.24
N VAL A 24 -18.39 37.42 4.82
CA VAL A 24 -17.50 36.55 5.60
C VAL A 24 -16.23 37.28 6.00
N GLN A 25 -15.55 37.96 5.07
CA GLN A 25 -14.33 38.70 5.35
C GLN A 25 -14.58 39.85 6.33
N LYS A 26 -15.66 40.61 6.13
CA LYS A 26 -16.07 41.71 7.02
C LYS A 26 -16.30 41.23 8.45
N GLU A 27 -17.03 40.14 8.64
CA GLU A 27 -17.29 39.59 9.98
C GLU A 27 -16.04 38.91 10.56
N SER A 28 -15.21 38.25 9.75
CA SER A 28 -13.93 37.69 10.21
C SER A 28 -12.97 38.78 10.72
N ALA A 29 -12.93 39.94 10.05
CA ALA A 29 -12.14 41.10 10.47
C ALA A 29 -12.67 41.67 11.78
N ALA A 30 -13.99 41.79 11.93
CA ALA A 30 -14.62 42.22 13.18
C ALA A 30 -14.32 41.28 14.36
N ILE A 31 -14.33 39.96 14.12
CA ILE A 31 -13.96 38.96 15.14
C ILE A 31 -12.49 39.12 15.55
N ARG A 32 -11.56 39.26 14.57
CA ARG A 32 -10.13 39.47 14.86
C ARG A 32 -9.87 40.78 15.60
N ALA A 33 -10.61 41.84 15.29
CA ALA A 33 -10.51 43.11 16.01
C ALA A 33 -10.97 42.93 17.47
N SER A 34 -12.13 42.29 17.66
CA SER A 34 -12.67 42.06 19.00
C SER A 34 -11.82 41.12 19.87
N PHE A 35 -11.13 40.14 19.29
CA PHE A 35 -10.18 39.30 20.04
C PHE A 35 -8.91 40.05 20.44
N ARG A 36 -8.51 41.08 19.69
CA ARG A 36 -7.36 41.93 20.05
C ARG A 36 -7.69 42.92 21.16
N GLU A 37 -8.92 43.39 21.24
CA GLU A 37 -9.38 44.35 22.26
C GLU A 37 -9.54 43.72 23.66
N GLU A 38 -9.35 42.40 23.79
CA GLU A 38 -9.40 41.63 25.03
C GLU A 38 -10.56 42.02 25.97
N SER A 39 -11.79 42.04 25.42
CA SER A 39 -12.98 42.40 26.18
C SER A 39 -13.20 41.46 27.38
N ALA A 40 -13.43 42.02 28.58
CA ALA A 40 -13.80 41.26 29.78
C ALA A 40 -15.19 40.59 29.68
N ASP A 41 -16.01 41.00 28.72
CA ASP A 41 -17.35 40.47 28.51
C ASP A 41 -17.35 39.06 27.91
N HIS A 42 -17.54 38.06 28.78
CA HIS A 42 -17.67 36.65 28.40
C HIS A 42 -18.76 36.40 27.34
N ASN A 43 -19.85 37.17 27.35
CA ASN A 43 -20.93 37.02 26.38
C ASN A 43 -20.50 37.40 24.95
N VAL A 44 -19.65 38.43 24.81
CA VAL A 44 -19.13 38.90 23.52
C VAL A 44 -18.15 37.86 22.96
N ARG A 45 -17.21 37.38 23.78
CA ARG A 45 -16.29 36.30 23.42
C ARG A 45 -17.03 35.05 22.96
N ARG A 46 -18.04 34.61 23.71
CA ARG A 46 -18.87 33.45 23.34
C ARG A 46 -19.55 33.64 21.98
N ASN A 47 -20.17 34.79 21.73
CA ASN A 47 -20.84 35.03 20.44
C ASN A 47 -19.83 35.07 19.27
N ASN A 48 -18.66 35.66 19.49
CA ASN A 48 -17.58 35.71 18.49
C ASN A 48 -17.03 34.32 18.17
N VAL A 49 -16.76 33.50 19.19
CA VAL A 49 -16.32 32.11 18.99
C VAL A 49 -17.40 31.31 18.27
N ALA A 50 -18.68 31.50 18.58
CA ALA A 50 -19.77 30.80 17.89
C ALA A 50 -19.82 31.17 16.39
N LYS A 51 -19.61 32.45 16.04
CA LYS A 51 -19.47 32.88 14.64
C LYS A 51 -18.22 32.31 13.98
N LEU A 52 -17.11 32.25 14.71
CA LEU A 52 -15.88 31.66 14.23
C LEU A 52 -16.03 30.17 13.92
N LEU A 53 -16.76 29.41 14.74
CA LEU A 53 -17.08 28.01 14.42
C LEU A 53 -17.95 27.88 13.18
N TYR A 54 -18.87 28.82 12.94
CA TYR A 54 -19.63 28.84 11.70
C TYR A 54 -18.72 29.15 10.48
N LEU A 55 -17.77 30.08 10.61
CA LEU A 55 -16.76 30.32 9.58
C LEU A 55 -15.94 29.05 9.29
N PHE A 56 -15.57 28.30 10.33
CA PHE A 56 -14.88 27.02 10.15
C PHE A 56 -15.74 26.01 9.36
N THR A 57 -17.04 25.91 9.64
CA THR A 57 -17.94 25.03 8.86
C THR A 57 -18.11 25.45 7.39
N LEU A 58 -17.84 26.72 7.06
CA LEU A 58 -17.80 27.21 5.68
C LEU A 58 -16.45 26.94 4.98
N GLY A 59 -15.45 26.41 5.69
CA GLY A 59 -14.11 26.12 5.16
C GLY A 59 -13.13 27.30 5.23
N GLU A 60 -13.44 28.36 5.99
CA GLU A 60 -12.54 29.51 6.17
C GLU A 60 -11.43 29.25 7.19
N ARG A 61 -10.32 29.97 7.07
CA ARG A 61 -9.17 29.82 7.98
C ARG A 61 -9.42 30.49 9.34
N THR A 62 -9.51 29.70 10.41
CA THR A 62 -9.92 30.13 11.76
C THR A 62 -8.89 29.90 12.88
N HIS A 63 -7.64 29.58 12.56
CA HIS A 63 -6.56 29.30 13.53
C HIS A 63 -6.40 30.35 14.64
N PHE A 64 -6.64 31.63 14.35
CA PHE A 64 -6.53 32.72 15.32
C PHE A 64 -7.53 32.64 16.50
N GLY A 65 -8.57 31.80 16.40
CA GLY A 65 -9.58 31.62 17.45
C GLY A 65 -9.26 30.56 18.50
N GLN A 66 -8.19 29.77 18.32
CA GLN A 66 -7.88 28.60 19.16
C GLN A 66 -7.67 28.97 20.64
N ILE A 67 -6.90 30.03 20.92
CA ILE A 67 -6.63 30.49 22.29
C ILE A 67 -7.90 31.03 22.95
N GLU A 68 -8.78 31.68 22.19
CA GLU A 68 -10.05 32.19 22.71
C GLU A 68 -11.03 31.06 23.05
N CYS A 69 -10.97 29.92 22.36
CA CYS A 69 -11.65 28.71 22.79
C CYS A 69 -11.11 28.23 24.15
N LEU A 70 -9.79 28.20 24.37
CA LEU A 70 -9.22 27.84 25.68
C LEU A 70 -9.66 28.77 26.81
N LYS A 71 -9.68 30.09 26.55
CA LYS A 71 -10.19 31.06 27.53
C LYS A 71 -11.66 30.79 27.90
N LEU A 72 -12.47 30.26 26.97
CA LEU A 72 -13.83 29.83 27.28
C LEU A 72 -13.89 28.53 28.08
N LEU A 73 -12.93 27.60 27.95
CA LEU A 73 -12.83 26.42 28.81
C LEU A 73 -12.58 26.81 30.27
N ALA A 74 -11.75 27.83 30.51
CA ALA A 74 -11.47 28.32 31.86
C ALA A 74 -12.67 29.04 32.52
N SER A 75 -13.73 29.37 31.76
CA SER A 75 -14.93 30.04 32.31
C SER A 75 -15.71 29.11 33.25
N PRO A 76 -16.25 29.58 34.38
CA PRO A 76 -17.11 28.77 35.25
C PRO A 76 -18.51 28.53 34.68
N ARG A 77 -18.92 29.26 33.63
CA ARG A 77 -20.27 29.15 33.06
C ARG A 77 -20.37 27.94 32.12
N PHE A 78 -21.35 27.07 32.37
CA PHE A 78 -21.60 25.89 31.54
C PHE A 78 -21.77 26.21 30.04
N ALA A 79 -22.47 27.30 29.70
CA ALA A 79 -22.69 27.68 28.31
C ALA A 79 -21.39 28.09 27.58
N ASP A 80 -20.42 28.66 28.31
CA ASP A 80 -19.13 29.06 27.76
C ASP A 80 -18.25 27.82 27.59
N LYS A 81 -18.17 26.95 28.62
CA LYS A 81 -17.47 25.65 28.54
C LYS A 81 -17.99 24.79 27.40
N ARG A 82 -19.32 24.69 27.22
CA ARG A 82 -19.93 23.91 26.13
C ARG A 82 -19.47 24.39 24.75
N LEU A 83 -19.41 25.70 24.54
CA LEU A 83 -18.92 26.25 23.27
C LEU A 83 -17.41 26.13 23.13
N GLY A 84 -16.67 26.36 24.22
CA GLY A 84 -15.22 26.20 24.27
C GLY A 84 -14.81 24.78 23.90
N TYR A 85 -15.38 23.77 24.56
CA TYR A 85 -15.14 22.35 24.26
C TYR A 85 -15.50 21.96 22.82
N LEU A 86 -16.63 22.47 22.29
CA LEU A 86 -16.96 22.27 20.87
C LEU A 86 -15.92 22.89 19.95
N GLY A 87 -15.45 24.10 20.26
CA GLY A 87 -14.41 24.76 19.47
C GLY A 87 -13.07 24.05 19.54
N THR A 88 -12.67 23.56 20.71
CA THR A 88 -11.49 22.72 20.92
C THR A 88 -11.56 21.45 20.09
N MET A 89 -12.71 20.76 20.05
CA MET A 89 -12.90 19.56 19.23
C MET A 89 -12.82 19.79 17.72
N LEU A 90 -13.10 21.01 17.25
CA LEU A 90 -13.13 21.34 15.81
C LEU A 90 -11.85 22.03 15.32
N LEU A 91 -11.21 22.85 16.17
CA LEU A 91 -10.11 23.75 15.78
C LEU A 91 -8.72 23.28 16.20
N LEU A 92 -8.62 22.37 17.18
CA LEU A 92 -7.34 21.85 17.63
C LEU A 92 -7.06 20.50 16.96
N ASP A 93 -5.84 20.37 16.46
CA ASP A 93 -5.28 19.13 15.94
C ASP A 93 -4.28 18.54 16.94
N GLU A 94 -3.96 17.25 16.80
CA GLU A 94 -3.04 16.50 17.68
C GLU A 94 -1.60 17.07 17.74
N ASN A 95 -1.22 17.94 16.79
CA ASN A 95 0.15 18.46 16.64
C ASN A 95 0.38 19.83 17.31
N GLN A 96 -0.58 20.39 18.02
CA GLN A 96 -0.48 21.74 18.58
C GLN A 96 -0.07 21.72 20.06
N GLU A 97 0.97 22.48 20.42
CA GLU A 97 1.44 22.66 21.82
C GLU A 97 0.37 23.21 22.77
N VAL A 98 -0.70 23.79 22.21
CA VAL A 98 -1.88 24.30 22.90
C VAL A 98 -2.64 23.17 23.64
N LEU A 99 -2.42 21.90 23.28
CA LEU A 99 -3.05 20.74 23.91
C LEU A 99 -2.70 20.58 25.39
N THR A 100 -1.49 20.96 25.82
CA THR A 100 -1.09 20.83 27.24
C THR A 100 -1.98 21.69 28.16
N LEU A 101 -2.41 22.87 27.70
CA LEU A 101 -3.35 23.74 28.43
C LEU A 101 -4.75 23.12 28.50
N VAL A 102 -5.13 22.36 27.46
CA VAL A 102 -6.39 21.60 27.44
C VAL A 102 -6.32 20.46 28.45
N THR A 103 -5.19 19.76 28.59
CA THR A 103 -5.02 18.66 29.55
C THR A 103 -5.34 19.10 30.98
N ASN A 104 -4.79 20.24 31.41
CA ASN A 104 -5.05 20.78 32.75
C ASN A 104 -6.54 21.17 32.91
N SER A 105 -7.11 21.85 31.91
CA SER A 105 -8.52 22.24 31.93
C SER A 105 -9.45 21.01 31.99
N LEU A 106 -9.13 19.95 31.25
CA LEU A 106 -9.85 18.68 31.27
C LEU A 106 -9.74 18.00 32.63
N LYS A 107 -8.55 17.90 33.22
CA LYS A 107 -8.34 17.29 34.54
C LYS A 107 -9.22 17.95 35.62
N ASN A 108 -9.31 19.28 35.61
CA ASN A 108 -10.16 20.04 36.52
C ASN A 108 -11.66 19.77 36.25
N ASP A 109 -12.06 19.75 34.98
CA ASP A 109 -13.46 19.57 34.60
C ASP A 109 -13.95 18.11 34.73
N LEU A 110 -13.05 17.12 34.68
CA LEU A 110 -13.35 15.71 34.96
C LEU A 110 -13.72 15.48 36.42
N ASN A 111 -13.18 16.30 37.33
CA ASN A 111 -13.47 16.26 38.77
C ASN A 111 -14.58 17.24 39.20
N HIS A 112 -15.28 17.87 38.25
CA HIS A 112 -16.30 18.86 38.53
C HIS A 112 -17.58 18.23 39.10
N SER A 113 -18.23 18.89 40.06
CA SER A 113 -19.46 18.39 40.72
C SER A 113 -20.64 18.18 39.77
N ASN A 114 -20.76 19.04 38.75
CA ASN A 114 -21.77 18.92 37.71
C ASN A 114 -21.43 17.85 36.67
N GLN A 115 -22.24 16.79 36.62
CA GLN A 115 -22.15 15.69 35.65
C GLN A 115 -22.11 16.11 34.17
N TYR A 116 -22.73 17.25 33.81
CA TYR A 116 -22.74 17.73 32.43
C TYR A 116 -21.40 18.35 32.02
N VAL A 117 -20.66 18.94 32.97
CA VAL A 117 -19.30 19.47 32.72
C VAL A 117 -18.33 18.29 32.54
N VAL A 118 -18.39 17.30 33.43
CA VAL A 118 -17.65 16.03 33.28
C VAL A 118 -17.97 15.37 31.94
N GLY A 119 -19.24 15.34 31.55
CA GLY A 119 -19.67 14.77 30.28
C GLY A 119 -19.20 15.52 29.03
N LEU A 120 -18.90 16.82 29.12
CA LEU A 120 -18.27 17.60 28.05
C LEU A 120 -16.76 17.33 27.98
N ALA A 121 -16.10 17.25 29.14
CA ALA A 121 -14.68 16.91 29.24
C ALA A 121 -14.42 15.50 28.67
N LEU A 122 -15.20 14.49 29.08
CA LEU A 122 -15.12 13.13 28.55
C LEU A 122 -15.38 13.05 27.04
N CYS A 123 -16.34 13.83 26.54
CA CYS A 123 -16.64 13.87 25.10
C CYS A 123 -15.49 14.49 24.31
N THR A 124 -14.88 15.54 24.86
CA THR A 124 -13.74 16.21 24.24
C THR A 124 -12.54 15.29 24.22
N LEU A 125 -12.18 14.70 25.37
CA LEU A 125 -11.07 13.76 25.46
C LEU A 125 -11.26 12.57 24.51
N GLY A 126 -12.47 11.99 24.42
CA GLY A 126 -12.77 10.91 23.48
C GLY A 126 -12.59 11.27 22.00
N ASN A 127 -12.67 12.56 21.63
CA ASN A 127 -12.51 13.00 20.23
C ASN A 127 -11.07 13.47 19.92
N ILE A 128 -10.41 14.20 20.84
CA ILE A 128 -9.09 14.81 20.63
C ILE A 128 -7.95 14.15 21.42
N ALA A 129 -8.14 12.94 21.95
CA ALA A 129 -7.11 12.23 22.71
C ALA A 129 -5.78 12.13 21.95
N SER A 130 -4.75 12.79 22.48
CA SER A 130 -3.35 12.57 22.12
C SER A 130 -2.72 11.54 23.04
N VAL A 131 -1.57 10.98 22.65
CA VAL A 131 -0.84 9.97 23.44
C VAL A 131 -0.47 10.50 24.84
N GLU A 132 -0.02 11.75 24.92
CA GLU A 132 0.34 12.41 26.18
C GLU A 132 -0.90 12.63 27.06
N MET A 133 -1.98 13.18 26.49
CA MET A 133 -3.24 13.39 27.21
C MET A 133 -3.83 12.08 27.74
N SER A 134 -3.74 11.01 26.95
CA SER A 134 -4.19 9.69 27.35
C SER A 134 -3.40 9.17 28.55
N ARG A 135 -2.08 9.34 28.59
CA ARG A 135 -1.23 8.93 29.73
C ARG A 135 -1.46 9.79 30.98
N ASP A 136 -1.74 11.07 30.82
CA ASP A 136 -1.93 11.98 31.95
C ASP A 136 -3.32 11.88 32.60
N LEU A 137 -4.35 11.54 31.82
CA LEU A 137 -5.75 11.56 32.25
C LEU A 137 -6.37 10.17 32.45
N PHE A 138 -5.67 9.07 32.14
CA PHE A 138 -6.24 7.73 32.33
C PHE A 138 -6.71 7.45 33.77
N PRO A 139 -6.03 7.88 34.85
CA PRO A 139 -6.45 7.54 36.22
C PRO A 139 -7.81 8.15 36.57
N GLU A 140 -8.09 9.35 36.09
CA GLU A 140 -9.39 10.01 36.25
C GLU A 140 -10.48 9.25 35.50
N ILE A 141 -10.21 8.77 34.28
CA ILE A 141 -11.17 7.98 33.50
C ILE A 141 -11.46 6.64 34.18
N GLU A 142 -10.43 6.00 34.71
CA GLU A 142 -10.53 4.76 35.47
C GLU A 142 -11.47 4.94 36.67
N THR A 143 -11.35 6.06 37.39
CA THR A 143 -12.21 6.40 38.55
C THR A 143 -13.64 6.70 38.11
N LEU A 144 -13.82 7.46 37.02
CA LEU A 144 -15.14 7.83 36.49
C LEU A 144 -15.91 6.61 35.95
N LEU A 145 -15.21 5.56 35.51
CA LEU A 145 -15.83 4.31 35.06
C LEU A 145 -16.52 3.55 36.19
N SER A 146 -16.03 3.70 37.43
CA SER A 146 -16.59 3.08 38.64
C SER A 146 -17.70 3.92 39.31
N THR A 147 -18.05 5.08 38.76
CA THR A 147 -19.06 5.98 39.35
C THR A 147 -20.48 5.41 39.19
N ALA A 148 -21.37 5.58 40.17
CA ALA A 148 -22.75 5.07 40.08
C ALA A 148 -23.60 5.71 38.95
N ASN A 149 -23.27 6.93 38.53
CA ASN A 149 -24.04 7.69 37.55
C ASN A 149 -23.94 7.09 36.13
N PRO A 150 -25.05 6.57 35.56
CA PRO A 150 -25.05 5.99 34.21
C PRO A 150 -24.63 6.97 33.10
N TYR A 151 -24.92 8.27 33.27
CA TYR A 151 -24.59 9.30 32.28
C TYR A 151 -23.08 9.48 32.09
N ILE A 152 -22.33 9.38 33.19
CA ILE A 152 -20.87 9.51 33.21
C ILE A 152 -20.24 8.21 32.71
N ARG A 153 -20.68 7.05 33.24
CA ARG A 153 -20.13 5.74 32.87
C ARG A 153 -20.16 5.45 31.38
N ARG A 154 -21.28 5.72 30.71
CA ARG A 154 -21.40 5.51 29.26
C ARG A 154 -20.35 6.31 28.46
N LYS A 155 -20.05 7.54 28.89
CA LYS A 155 -19.06 8.41 28.25
C LYS A 155 -17.63 8.01 28.63
N ALA A 156 -17.42 7.63 29.89
CA ALA A 156 -16.14 7.16 30.38
C ALA A 156 -15.71 5.86 29.65
N ALA A 157 -16.64 4.93 29.41
CA ALA A 157 -16.37 3.70 28.68
C ALA A 157 -15.90 3.95 27.23
N LEU A 158 -16.57 4.86 26.50
CA LEU A 158 -16.15 5.24 25.15
C LEU A 158 -14.83 6.03 25.14
N CYS A 159 -14.60 6.85 26.17
CA CYS A 159 -13.32 7.54 26.34
C CYS A 159 -12.18 6.56 26.63
N ALA A 160 -12.41 5.57 27.50
CA ALA A 160 -11.46 4.48 27.77
C ALA A 160 -11.15 3.71 26.48
N MET A 161 -12.16 3.38 25.67
CA MET A 161 -11.97 2.71 24.39
C MET A 161 -11.03 3.52 23.48
N ARG A 162 -11.20 4.85 23.41
CA ARG A 162 -10.30 5.70 22.62
C ARG A 162 -8.87 5.72 23.18
N ILE A 163 -8.72 5.77 24.50
CA ILE A 163 -7.42 5.75 25.20
C ILE A 163 -6.70 4.44 24.88
N CYS A 164 -7.36 3.29 25.03
CA CYS A 164 -6.80 1.97 24.70
C CYS A 164 -6.34 1.90 23.23
N ARG A 165 -7.13 2.44 22.28
CA ARG A 165 -6.75 2.48 20.86
C ARG A 165 -5.55 3.39 20.56
N LYS A 166 -5.29 4.39 21.40
CA LYS A 166 -4.17 5.34 21.24
C LYS A 166 -2.91 4.86 21.97
N VAL A 167 -3.08 4.24 23.13
CA VAL A 167 -2.00 3.71 23.97
C VAL A 167 -2.41 2.29 24.40
N PRO A 168 -2.02 1.26 23.62
CA PRO A 168 -2.33 -0.14 23.93
C PRO A 168 -1.82 -0.58 25.31
N ASP A 169 -0.69 -0.05 25.77
CA ASP A 169 -0.07 -0.34 27.08
C ASP A 169 -1.02 -0.14 28.28
N LEU A 170 -2.05 0.70 28.14
CA LEU A 170 -2.98 1.04 29.24
C LEU A 170 -4.19 0.11 29.32
N GLN A 171 -4.31 -0.90 28.45
CA GLN A 171 -5.48 -1.78 28.36
C GLN A 171 -5.73 -2.55 29.67
N GLU A 172 -4.68 -3.06 30.31
CA GLU A 172 -4.77 -3.88 31.54
C GLU A 172 -5.58 -3.19 32.65
N HIS A 173 -5.42 -1.87 32.81
CA HIS A 173 -6.12 -1.08 33.83
C HIS A 173 -7.64 -1.03 33.65
N PHE A 174 -8.13 -1.25 32.42
CA PHE A 174 -9.55 -1.15 32.09
C PHE A 174 -10.26 -2.50 32.05
N VAL A 175 -9.55 -3.64 32.02
CA VAL A 175 -10.13 -4.98 31.82
C VAL A 175 -11.17 -5.33 32.90
N ASP A 176 -10.79 -5.26 34.18
CA ASP A 176 -11.68 -5.63 35.29
C ASP A 176 -12.90 -4.70 35.40
N LYS A 177 -12.69 -3.41 35.15
CA LYS A 177 -13.77 -2.42 35.17
C LYS A 177 -14.71 -2.61 33.98
N ALA A 178 -14.18 -2.96 32.81
CA ALA A 178 -14.98 -3.26 31.63
C ALA A 178 -15.87 -4.50 31.85
N ALA A 179 -15.36 -5.54 32.52
CA ALA A 179 -16.15 -6.72 32.89
C ALA A 179 -17.36 -6.35 33.77
N ASN A 180 -17.17 -5.45 34.74
CA ASN A 180 -18.27 -4.98 35.59
C ASN A 180 -19.37 -4.23 34.80
N LEU A 181 -19.01 -3.50 33.74
CA LEU A 181 -19.99 -2.80 32.89
C LEU A 181 -20.92 -3.74 32.12
N LEU A 182 -20.47 -4.97 31.82
CA LEU A 182 -21.28 -5.99 31.15
C LEU A 182 -22.41 -6.53 32.04
N SER A 183 -22.33 -6.29 33.35
CA SER A 183 -23.35 -6.70 34.32
C SER A 183 -24.42 -5.63 34.60
N ASP A 184 -24.31 -4.46 33.97
CA ASP A 184 -25.23 -3.35 34.23
C ASP A 184 -26.62 -3.59 33.64
N ARG A 185 -27.64 -3.08 34.33
CA ARG A 185 -29.05 -3.13 33.89
C ARG A 185 -29.39 -2.03 32.88
N ASN A 186 -28.65 -0.92 32.88
CA ASN A 186 -28.90 0.18 31.97
C ASN A 186 -28.36 -0.15 30.58
N HIS A 187 -29.26 -0.24 29.60
CA HIS A 187 -28.92 -0.58 28.22
C HIS A 187 -27.85 0.33 27.61
N GLY A 188 -27.85 1.62 27.94
CA GLY A 188 -26.86 2.57 27.42
C GLY A 188 -25.47 2.40 28.01
N VAL A 189 -25.36 1.97 29.27
CA VAL A 189 -24.07 1.64 29.90
C VAL A 189 -23.56 0.32 29.34
N LEU A 190 -24.44 -0.68 29.25
CA LEU A 190 -24.13 -1.99 28.68
C LEU A 190 -23.64 -1.88 27.23
N LEU A 191 -24.30 -1.08 26.39
CA LEU A 191 -23.89 -0.83 25.01
C LEU A 191 -22.46 -0.27 24.90
N CYS A 192 -22.12 0.70 25.75
CA CYS A 192 -20.80 1.31 25.77
C CYS A 192 -19.75 0.35 26.36
N GLY A 193 -20.12 -0.43 27.37
CA GLY A 193 -19.29 -1.49 27.95
C GLY A 193 -18.97 -2.57 26.93
N LEU A 194 -19.97 -3.08 26.20
CA LEU A 194 -19.79 -4.02 25.09
C LEU A 194 -18.85 -3.46 24.04
N THR A 195 -19.02 -2.19 23.64
CA THR A 195 -18.17 -1.56 22.63
C THR A 195 -16.71 -1.43 23.10
N LEU A 196 -16.48 -1.13 24.38
CA LEU A 196 -15.15 -1.11 24.99
C LEU A 196 -14.53 -2.51 24.95
N VAL A 197 -15.24 -3.53 25.45
CA VAL A 197 -14.74 -4.91 25.51
C VAL A 197 -14.47 -5.46 24.10
N THR A 198 -15.37 -5.26 23.14
CA THR A 198 -15.12 -5.65 21.74
C THR A 198 -13.84 -5.03 21.21
N SER A 199 -13.59 -3.74 21.48
CA SER A 199 -12.36 -3.09 21.02
C SER A 199 -11.09 -3.57 21.73
N LEU A 200 -11.18 -4.02 22.98
CA LEU A 200 -10.05 -4.61 23.70
C LEU A 200 -9.73 -5.98 23.11
N CYS A 201 -10.74 -6.82 22.87
CA CYS A 201 -10.55 -8.12 22.24
C CYS A 201 -10.01 -8.02 20.81
N GLU A 202 -10.53 -7.10 19.99
CA GLU A 202 -10.04 -6.87 18.62
C GLU A 202 -8.58 -6.35 18.60
N ALA A 203 -8.16 -5.59 19.63
CA ALA A 203 -6.79 -5.11 19.75
C ALA A 203 -5.83 -6.24 20.13
N ASP A 204 -6.21 -7.08 21.10
CA ASP A 204 -5.45 -8.27 21.52
C ASP A 204 -5.26 -9.24 20.34
N GLU A 205 -6.30 -9.51 19.56
CA GLU A 205 -6.21 -10.33 18.35
C GLU A 205 -5.23 -9.76 17.30
N ALA A 206 -5.18 -8.43 17.15
CA ALA A 206 -4.28 -7.77 16.23
C ALA A 206 -2.80 -7.83 16.68
N GLU A 207 -2.56 -7.91 17.98
CA GLU A 207 -1.23 -8.03 18.60
C GLU A 207 -0.77 -9.48 18.77
N GLY A 208 -1.57 -10.45 18.29
CA GLY A 208 -1.21 -11.88 18.29
C GLY A 208 -1.71 -12.67 19.49
N GLY A 209 -2.57 -12.07 20.34
CA GLY A 209 -3.22 -12.71 21.48
C GLY A 209 -2.30 -12.95 22.68
N GLU A 210 -1.23 -12.17 22.83
CA GLU A 210 -0.23 -12.35 23.89
C GLU A 210 -0.79 -12.05 25.30
N GLU A 211 -1.83 -11.21 25.41
CA GLU A 211 -2.39 -10.79 26.70
C GLU A 211 -3.57 -11.65 27.19
N GLY A 212 -4.10 -12.52 26.31
CA GLY A 212 -5.20 -13.43 26.63
C GLY A 212 -6.45 -12.72 27.13
N ILE A 213 -6.73 -11.50 26.62
CA ILE A 213 -7.87 -10.69 27.05
C ILE A 213 -9.18 -11.39 26.71
N VAL A 214 -9.24 -12.04 25.54
CA VAL A 214 -10.41 -12.80 25.09
C VAL A 214 -10.78 -13.89 26.11
N GLU A 215 -9.80 -14.62 26.65
CA GLU A 215 -10.02 -15.68 27.64
C GLU A 215 -10.63 -15.15 28.95
N LYS A 216 -10.26 -13.92 29.36
CA LYS A 216 -10.80 -13.28 30.57
C LYS A 216 -12.29 -12.95 30.43
N PHE A 217 -12.75 -12.62 29.21
CA PHE A 217 -14.15 -12.25 28.95
C PHE A 217 -15.05 -13.43 28.54
N ARG A 218 -14.49 -14.57 28.14
CA ARG A 218 -15.25 -15.79 27.77
C ARG A 218 -16.25 -16.28 28.83
N PRO A 219 -15.95 -16.30 30.14
CA PRO A 219 -16.90 -16.71 31.17
C PRO A 219 -18.19 -15.87 31.22
N LEU A 220 -18.15 -14.63 30.70
CA LEU A 220 -19.30 -13.72 30.66
C LEU A 220 -20.23 -13.99 29.46
N SER A 221 -19.81 -14.81 28.49
CA SER A 221 -20.61 -15.17 27.31
C SER A 221 -22.00 -15.70 27.69
N GLY A 222 -22.09 -16.59 28.69
CA GLY A 222 -23.37 -17.15 29.15
C GLY A 222 -24.33 -16.08 29.70
N GLN A 223 -23.82 -15.03 30.34
CA GLN A 223 -24.65 -13.90 30.78
C GLN A 223 -25.15 -13.09 29.58
N LEU A 224 -24.29 -12.81 28.60
CA LEU A 224 -24.64 -12.09 27.38
C LEU A 224 -25.69 -12.84 26.56
N VAL A 225 -25.59 -14.16 26.47
CA VAL A 225 -26.59 -15.03 25.82
C VAL A 225 -27.94 -14.92 26.51
N ARG A 226 -27.99 -14.92 27.85
CA ARG A 226 -29.24 -14.72 28.60
C ARG A 226 -29.84 -13.34 28.35
N THR A 227 -29.02 -12.29 28.33
CA THR A 227 -29.47 -10.92 28.02
C THR A 227 -30.03 -10.84 26.60
N LEU A 228 -29.33 -11.41 25.62
CA LEU A 228 -29.78 -11.44 24.22
C LEU A 228 -31.08 -12.24 24.07
N LYS A 229 -31.20 -13.39 24.73
CA LYS A 229 -32.43 -14.18 24.77
C LYS A 229 -33.58 -13.39 25.40
N GLY A 230 -33.28 -12.68 26.49
CA GLY A 230 -34.19 -11.72 27.11
C GLY A 230 -34.70 -10.72 26.08
N LEU A 231 -33.81 -9.99 25.41
CA LEU A 231 -34.17 -9.00 24.39
C LEU A 231 -34.96 -9.60 23.22
N ALA A 232 -34.51 -10.72 22.65
CA ALA A 232 -35.16 -11.38 21.50
C ALA A 232 -36.57 -11.93 21.82
N SER A 233 -36.83 -12.26 23.09
CA SER A 233 -38.14 -12.71 23.58
C SER A 233 -38.97 -11.58 24.23
N SER A 234 -38.33 -10.44 24.54
CA SER A 234 -38.95 -9.35 25.27
C SER A 234 -39.95 -8.65 24.35
N GLY A 235 -41.13 -8.36 24.92
CA GLY A 235 -42.14 -7.57 24.26
C GLY A 235 -41.76 -6.09 24.18
N TYR A 236 -42.70 -5.29 23.72
CA TYR A 236 -42.54 -3.85 23.53
C TYR A 236 -41.98 -3.11 24.76
N SER A 237 -40.89 -2.37 24.56
CA SER A 237 -40.29 -1.45 25.56
C SER A 237 -40.29 -0.02 25.02
N PRO A 238 -41.05 0.93 25.59
CA PRO A 238 -41.24 2.26 25.00
C PRO A 238 -39.96 3.07 24.76
N GLU A 239 -38.92 2.91 25.57
CA GLU A 239 -37.69 3.70 25.49
C GLU A 239 -36.68 3.13 24.48
N HIS A 240 -36.79 1.85 24.14
CA HIS A 240 -35.79 1.11 23.39
C HIS A 240 -36.36 0.37 22.17
N ASP A 241 -37.67 0.43 21.94
CA ASP A 241 -38.31 -0.13 20.77
C ASP A 241 -38.01 0.71 19.52
N VAL A 242 -37.52 0.04 18.48
CA VAL A 242 -37.41 0.63 17.16
C VAL A 242 -38.22 -0.24 16.21
N THR A 243 -39.39 0.27 15.82
CA THR A 243 -40.29 -0.38 14.85
C THR A 243 -40.76 -1.79 15.27
N GLY A 244 -41.01 -2.01 16.55
CA GLY A 244 -41.49 -3.29 17.09
C GLY A 244 -40.39 -4.30 17.43
N ILE A 245 -39.12 -3.87 17.41
CA ILE A 245 -37.97 -4.65 17.86
C ILE A 245 -37.32 -3.93 19.04
N THR A 246 -37.10 -4.68 20.12
CA THR A 246 -36.48 -4.21 21.37
C THR A 246 -34.97 -4.06 21.26
N ASP A 247 -34.49 -2.83 21.40
CA ASP A 247 -33.07 -2.45 21.43
C ASP A 247 -32.17 -3.14 20.39
N PRO A 248 -32.36 -2.86 19.09
CA PRO A 248 -31.57 -3.50 18.04
C PRO A 248 -30.08 -3.19 18.11
N PHE A 249 -29.69 -2.01 18.61
CA PHE A 249 -28.29 -1.61 18.72
C PHE A 249 -27.55 -2.48 19.73
N LEU A 250 -28.20 -2.75 20.87
CA LEU A 250 -27.66 -3.62 21.90
C LEU A 250 -27.57 -5.07 21.40
N GLN A 251 -28.60 -5.58 20.72
CA GLN A 251 -28.57 -6.93 20.15
C GLN A 251 -27.40 -7.11 19.17
N VAL A 252 -27.20 -6.18 18.24
CA VAL A 252 -26.07 -6.20 17.29
C VAL A 252 -24.73 -6.15 18.02
N LYS A 253 -24.59 -5.31 19.04
CA LYS A 253 -23.33 -5.22 19.81
C LYS A 253 -23.03 -6.47 20.63
N ILE A 254 -24.05 -7.13 21.17
CA ILE A 254 -23.88 -8.43 21.83
C ILE A 254 -23.44 -9.48 20.79
N LEU A 255 -24.07 -9.55 19.62
CA LEU A 255 -23.70 -10.49 18.55
C LEU A 255 -22.26 -10.26 18.05
N GLN A 256 -21.83 -9.00 17.93
CA GLN A 256 -20.45 -8.64 17.59
C GLN A 256 -19.46 -9.14 18.63
N LEU A 257 -19.73 -8.94 19.92
CA LEU A 257 -18.85 -9.43 20.97
C LEU A 257 -18.85 -10.97 21.01
N LEU A 258 -20.02 -11.62 20.88
CA LEU A 258 -20.12 -13.07 20.84
C LEU A 258 -19.35 -13.68 19.65
N ARG A 259 -19.28 -12.98 18.51
CA ARG A 259 -18.46 -13.39 17.36
C ARG A 259 -16.99 -13.46 17.72
N VAL A 260 -16.48 -12.43 18.39
CA VAL A 260 -15.07 -12.37 18.82
C VAL A 260 -14.80 -13.42 19.90
N LEU A 261 -15.68 -13.54 20.91
CA LEU A 261 -15.49 -14.51 22.00
C LEU A 261 -15.57 -15.98 21.54
N GLY A 262 -16.42 -16.27 20.55
CA GLY A 262 -16.61 -17.61 19.98
C GLY A 262 -15.58 -17.99 18.92
N HIS A 263 -14.71 -17.06 18.50
CA HIS A 263 -13.68 -17.38 17.51
C HIS A 263 -12.64 -18.33 18.13
N GLY A 264 -12.45 -19.50 17.51
CA GLY A 264 -11.47 -20.50 17.93
C GLY A 264 -11.80 -21.29 19.21
N ASP A 265 -13.01 -21.18 19.77
CA ASP A 265 -13.44 -21.97 20.93
C ASP A 265 -14.78 -22.69 20.70
N VAL A 266 -14.75 -24.02 20.84
CA VAL A 266 -15.90 -24.90 20.64
C VAL A 266 -16.92 -24.76 21.76
N GLN A 267 -16.48 -24.63 23.02
CA GLN A 267 -17.40 -24.61 24.17
C GLN A 267 -18.26 -23.35 24.17
N THR A 268 -17.65 -22.18 23.94
CA THR A 268 -18.38 -20.92 23.81
C THR A 268 -19.26 -20.92 22.56
N SER A 269 -18.78 -21.49 21.44
CA SER A 269 -19.58 -21.62 20.21
C SER A 269 -20.85 -22.47 20.41
N GLU A 270 -20.77 -23.60 21.12
CA GLU A 270 -21.93 -24.43 21.46
C GLU A 270 -22.98 -23.66 22.27
N GLN A 271 -22.56 -22.87 23.26
CA GLN A 271 -23.48 -22.04 24.06
C GLN A 271 -24.17 -20.95 23.23
N ILE A 272 -23.50 -20.43 22.20
CA ILE A 272 -24.00 -19.36 21.34
C ILE A 272 -24.90 -19.90 20.22
N ASN A 273 -24.69 -21.14 19.77
CA ASN A 273 -25.42 -21.75 18.65
C ASN A 273 -26.95 -21.72 18.83
N ASP A 274 -27.44 -22.05 20.03
CA ASP A 274 -28.88 -22.06 20.32
C ASP A 274 -29.52 -20.68 20.18
N ILE A 275 -28.87 -19.63 20.70
CA ILE A 275 -29.40 -18.27 20.60
C ILE A 275 -29.27 -17.73 19.18
N LEU A 276 -28.22 -18.08 18.43
CA LEU A 276 -28.10 -17.71 17.02
C LEU A 276 -29.20 -18.34 16.16
N ALA A 277 -29.51 -19.62 16.39
CA ALA A 277 -30.62 -20.28 15.72
C ALA A 277 -31.95 -19.58 16.06
N GLN A 278 -32.19 -19.28 17.33
CA GLN A 278 -33.40 -18.58 17.79
C GLN A 278 -33.53 -17.18 17.16
N VAL A 279 -32.46 -16.38 17.14
CA VAL A 279 -32.46 -15.03 16.54
C VAL A 279 -32.65 -15.12 15.02
N ALA A 280 -32.01 -16.09 14.36
CA ALA A 280 -32.14 -16.30 12.92
C ALA A 280 -33.56 -16.70 12.49
N THR A 281 -34.33 -17.39 13.35
CA THR A 281 -35.70 -17.81 13.03
C THR A 281 -36.77 -16.83 13.50
N ASN A 282 -36.58 -16.18 14.65
CA ASN A 282 -37.62 -15.37 15.28
C ASN A 282 -37.58 -13.89 14.87
N THR A 283 -36.45 -13.41 14.34
CA THR A 283 -36.33 -12.00 13.96
C THR A 283 -37.12 -11.70 12.69
N ASP A 284 -37.93 -10.64 12.75
CA ASP A 284 -38.73 -10.18 11.61
C ASP A 284 -37.85 -9.53 10.52
N SER A 285 -37.76 -10.17 9.36
CA SER A 285 -36.99 -9.69 8.19
C SER A 285 -37.73 -8.69 7.31
N THR A 286 -38.96 -8.29 7.66
CA THR A 286 -39.73 -7.32 6.87
C THR A 286 -39.16 -5.91 6.95
N LYS A 287 -38.48 -5.56 8.05
CA LYS A 287 -37.96 -4.21 8.32
C LYS A 287 -36.43 -4.17 8.29
N ASN A 288 -35.88 -3.01 7.99
CA ASN A 288 -34.42 -2.79 7.96
C ASN A 288 -33.74 -3.13 9.31
N VAL A 289 -34.41 -2.84 10.42
CA VAL A 289 -33.91 -3.11 11.76
C VAL A 289 -33.69 -4.60 12.00
N GLY A 290 -34.68 -5.43 11.65
CA GLY A 290 -34.54 -6.88 11.78
C GLY A 290 -33.54 -7.46 10.79
N ASN A 291 -33.47 -6.92 9.57
CA ASN A 291 -32.42 -7.28 8.61
C ASN A 291 -31.00 -6.93 9.11
N SER A 292 -30.84 -5.86 9.91
CA SER A 292 -29.56 -5.49 10.52
C SER A 292 -29.13 -6.47 11.62
N ILE A 293 -30.08 -6.94 12.45
CA ILE A 293 -29.81 -7.97 13.47
C ILE A 293 -29.49 -9.31 12.80
N LEU A 294 -30.29 -9.72 11.82
CA LEU A 294 -30.05 -10.93 11.03
C LEU A 294 -28.72 -10.86 10.29
N TYR A 295 -28.35 -9.69 9.77
CA TYR A 295 -27.06 -9.48 9.13
C TYR A 295 -25.90 -9.76 10.07
N GLU A 296 -25.91 -9.14 11.26
CA GLU A 296 -24.86 -9.40 12.25
C GLU A 296 -24.89 -10.85 12.74
N ALA A 297 -26.06 -11.42 12.98
CA ALA A 297 -26.19 -12.82 13.38
C ALA A 297 -25.59 -13.77 12.34
N VAL A 298 -25.80 -13.49 11.05
CA VAL A 298 -25.18 -14.25 9.96
C VAL A 298 -23.66 -14.10 9.97
N LEU A 299 -23.12 -12.89 10.14
CA LEU A 299 -21.67 -12.70 10.29
C LEU A 299 -21.12 -13.51 11.47
N THR A 300 -21.81 -13.48 12.62
CA THR A 300 -21.43 -14.27 13.80
C THR A 300 -21.42 -15.77 13.48
N ILE A 301 -22.47 -16.30 12.82
CA ILE A 301 -22.57 -17.72 12.43
C ILE A 301 -21.40 -18.16 11.52
N LEU A 302 -20.97 -17.28 10.61
CA LEU A 302 -19.98 -17.61 9.58
C LEU A 302 -18.55 -17.58 10.12
N ASP A 303 -18.26 -16.74 11.10
CA ASP A 303 -16.92 -16.56 11.67
C ASP A 303 -16.62 -17.51 12.84
N ILE A 304 -17.65 -18.04 13.53
CA ILE A 304 -17.49 -19.04 14.60
C ILE A 304 -17.46 -20.47 14.06
N GLU A 305 -17.00 -21.42 14.89
CA GLU A 305 -17.08 -22.86 14.62
C GLU A 305 -18.50 -23.41 14.85
N ALA A 306 -19.47 -22.86 14.12
CA ALA A 306 -20.86 -23.30 14.13
C ALA A 306 -21.07 -24.61 13.37
N ASP A 307 -22.15 -25.32 13.70
CA ASP A 307 -22.60 -26.49 12.94
C ASP A 307 -22.88 -26.12 11.47
N SER A 308 -22.58 -27.08 10.59
CA SER A 308 -22.85 -27.01 9.15
C SER A 308 -24.30 -26.64 8.83
N GLY A 309 -25.27 -27.14 9.62
CA GLY A 309 -26.68 -26.79 9.47
C GLY A 309 -26.96 -25.29 9.68
N LEU A 310 -26.34 -24.69 10.71
CA LEU A 310 -26.49 -23.28 11.03
C LEU A 310 -25.79 -22.38 9.99
N ARG A 311 -24.62 -22.79 9.50
CA ARG A 311 -23.91 -22.09 8.40
C ARG A 311 -24.73 -22.09 7.11
N VAL A 312 -25.33 -23.22 6.75
CA VAL A 312 -26.23 -23.31 5.58
C VAL A 312 -27.47 -22.42 5.77
N LEU A 313 -28.04 -22.36 6.98
CA LEU A 313 -29.11 -21.42 7.30
C LEU A 313 -28.66 -19.97 7.08
N GLY A 314 -27.46 -19.61 7.54
CA GLY A 314 -26.88 -18.28 7.34
C GLY A 314 -26.75 -17.91 5.86
N VAL A 315 -26.26 -18.82 5.02
CA VAL A 315 -26.17 -18.60 3.57
C VAL A 315 -27.56 -18.47 2.94
N ASN A 316 -28.54 -19.26 3.38
CA ASN A 316 -29.92 -19.14 2.89
C ASN A 316 -30.54 -17.77 3.26
N ILE A 317 -30.22 -17.21 4.43
CA ILE A 317 -30.64 -15.86 4.82
C ILE A 317 -30.00 -14.80 3.89
N LEU A 318 -28.71 -14.91 3.59
CA LEU A 318 -28.06 -14.04 2.60
C LEU A 318 -28.68 -14.20 1.20
N GLY A 319 -29.08 -15.42 0.82
CA GLY A 319 -29.83 -15.68 -0.40
C GLY A 319 -31.17 -14.93 -0.44
N LYS A 320 -31.91 -14.89 0.68
CA LYS A 320 -33.13 -14.07 0.81
C LYS A 320 -32.82 -12.58 0.70
N PHE A 321 -31.70 -12.13 1.28
CA PHE A 321 -31.27 -10.73 1.18
C PHE A 321 -30.90 -10.33 -0.25
N LEU A 322 -30.31 -11.22 -1.05
CA LEU A 322 -30.05 -10.97 -2.47
C LEU A 322 -31.34 -10.78 -3.29
N ALA A 323 -32.42 -11.47 -2.92
CA ALA A 323 -33.72 -11.34 -3.59
C ALA A 323 -34.57 -10.18 -3.03
N ASN A 324 -34.05 -9.42 -2.05
CA ASN A 324 -34.79 -8.32 -1.45
C ASN A 324 -34.92 -7.15 -2.44
N ARG A 325 -36.04 -6.41 -2.38
CA ARG A 325 -36.25 -5.23 -3.24
C ARG A 325 -35.28 -4.09 -2.92
N ASP A 326 -34.85 -3.94 -1.66
CA ASP A 326 -33.95 -2.88 -1.23
C ASP A 326 -32.50 -3.10 -1.72
N ASN A 327 -31.98 -2.11 -2.45
CA ASN A 327 -30.62 -2.10 -2.98
C ASN A 327 -29.56 -2.19 -1.88
N ASN A 328 -29.80 -1.57 -0.71
CA ASN A 328 -28.87 -1.61 0.41
C ASN A 328 -28.69 -3.03 0.94
N ILE A 329 -29.78 -3.79 1.03
CA ILE A 329 -29.78 -5.17 1.52
C ILE A 329 -29.08 -6.09 0.52
N ARG A 330 -29.33 -5.92 -0.78
CA ARG A 330 -28.61 -6.67 -1.82
C ARG A 330 -27.11 -6.38 -1.80
N TYR A 331 -26.73 -5.12 -1.64
CA TYR A 331 -25.32 -4.72 -1.55
C TYR A 331 -24.63 -5.38 -0.36
N VAL A 332 -25.25 -5.35 0.82
CA VAL A 332 -24.72 -5.98 2.03
C VAL A 332 -24.59 -7.50 1.87
N ALA A 333 -25.60 -8.14 1.26
CA ALA A 333 -25.56 -9.57 0.98
C ALA A 333 -24.42 -9.95 0.03
N LEU A 334 -24.26 -9.24 -1.09
CA LEU A 334 -23.17 -9.47 -2.04
C LEU A 334 -21.79 -9.29 -1.38
N ASN A 335 -21.60 -8.20 -0.64
CA ASN A 335 -20.34 -7.92 0.06
C ASN A 335 -19.97 -9.01 1.07
N THR A 336 -20.99 -9.58 1.72
CA THR A 336 -20.81 -10.61 2.75
C THR A 336 -20.56 -11.98 2.12
N LEU A 337 -21.29 -12.32 1.06
CA LEU A 337 -21.08 -13.57 0.32
C LEU A 337 -19.65 -13.67 -0.23
N ILE A 338 -19.02 -12.56 -0.63
CA ILE A 338 -17.61 -12.55 -1.06
C ILE A 338 -16.69 -13.14 0.04
N LYS A 339 -16.91 -12.78 1.31
CA LYS A 339 -16.14 -13.34 2.44
C LYS A 339 -16.44 -14.82 2.67
N VAL A 340 -17.70 -15.22 2.51
CA VAL A 340 -18.19 -16.58 2.77
C VAL A 340 -17.74 -17.60 1.74
N VAL A 341 -17.48 -17.19 0.49
CA VAL A 341 -17.05 -18.11 -0.58
C VAL A 341 -15.80 -18.90 -0.20
N ALA A 342 -14.90 -18.32 0.59
CA ALA A 342 -13.70 -19.01 1.06
C ALA A 342 -14.00 -20.12 2.10
N ILE A 343 -15.12 -20.03 2.81
CA ILE A 343 -15.52 -20.94 3.89
C ILE A 343 -16.46 -22.03 3.34
N GLU A 344 -17.56 -21.64 2.70
CA GLU A 344 -18.64 -22.53 2.23
C GLU A 344 -18.99 -22.29 0.75
N PRO A 345 -18.10 -22.66 -0.20
CA PRO A 345 -18.30 -22.35 -1.63
C PRO A 345 -19.53 -23.05 -2.23
N ASN A 346 -19.88 -24.25 -1.74
CA ASN A 346 -20.98 -25.04 -2.28
C ASN A 346 -22.35 -24.43 -1.97
N ALA A 347 -22.51 -23.85 -0.78
CA ALA A 347 -23.76 -23.19 -0.38
C ALA A 347 -23.99 -21.92 -1.21
N VAL A 348 -22.95 -21.10 -1.40
CA VAL A 348 -23.03 -19.86 -2.19
C VAL A 348 -23.33 -20.15 -3.67
N GLN A 349 -22.80 -21.24 -4.23
CA GLN A 349 -23.07 -21.62 -5.62
C GLN A 349 -24.56 -21.86 -5.94
N ARG A 350 -25.40 -22.19 -4.94
CA ARG A 350 -26.85 -22.36 -5.14
C ARG A 350 -27.54 -21.06 -5.55
N HIS A 351 -26.99 -19.92 -5.12
CA HIS A 351 -27.52 -18.58 -5.41
C HIS A 351 -26.86 -17.94 -6.65
N ARG A 352 -26.06 -18.68 -7.42
CA ARG A 352 -25.32 -18.15 -8.58
C ARG A 352 -26.22 -17.43 -9.61
N ASN A 353 -27.42 -17.95 -9.86
CA ASN A 353 -28.30 -17.39 -10.88
C ASN A 353 -28.75 -15.98 -10.47
N THR A 354 -29.15 -15.80 -9.21
CA THR A 354 -29.51 -14.50 -8.65
C THR A 354 -28.32 -13.53 -8.61
N ILE A 355 -27.11 -14.04 -8.35
CA ILE A 355 -25.87 -13.22 -8.40
C ILE A 355 -25.61 -12.72 -9.83
N LEU A 356 -25.79 -13.58 -10.84
CA LEU A 356 -25.64 -13.19 -12.25
C LEU A 356 -26.72 -12.20 -12.69
N GLU A 357 -27.95 -12.33 -12.20
CA GLU A 357 -29.00 -11.33 -12.42
C GLU A 357 -28.62 -9.95 -11.83
N CYS A 358 -27.91 -9.92 -10.69
CA CYS A 358 -27.41 -8.68 -10.10
C CYS A 358 -26.35 -7.96 -10.95
N LEU A 359 -25.72 -8.63 -11.93
CA LEU A 359 -24.82 -7.95 -12.89
C LEU A 359 -25.58 -6.99 -13.82
N ARG A 360 -26.90 -7.19 -13.98
CA ARG A 360 -27.77 -6.34 -14.80
C ARG A 360 -28.54 -5.32 -13.96
N ASP A 361 -28.20 -5.17 -12.68
CA ASP A 361 -28.86 -4.22 -11.79
C ASP A 361 -28.57 -2.75 -12.23
N PRO A 362 -29.53 -1.83 -12.11
CA PRO A 362 -29.28 -0.41 -12.43
C PRO A 362 -28.20 0.24 -11.55
N ASP A 363 -27.97 -0.25 -10.32
CA ASP A 363 -26.99 0.31 -9.40
C ASP A 363 -25.56 -0.16 -9.71
N ILE A 364 -24.66 0.80 -9.97
CA ILE A 364 -23.23 0.57 -10.27
C ILE A 364 -22.53 -0.17 -9.11
N SER A 365 -22.89 0.13 -7.86
CA SER A 365 -22.28 -0.46 -6.66
C SER A 365 -22.65 -1.93 -6.53
N ILE A 366 -23.91 -2.27 -6.81
CA ILE A 366 -24.39 -3.66 -6.81
C ILE A 366 -23.71 -4.43 -7.94
N ARG A 367 -23.68 -3.87 -9.16
CA ARG A 367 -22.98 -4.49 -10.30
C ARG A 367 -21.52 -4.77 -10.00
N ARG A 368 -20.82 -3.83 -9.34
CA ARG A 368 -19.42 -4.01 -8.94
C ARG A 368 -19.24 -5.19 -7.98
N ARG A 369 -20.05 -5.26 -6.92
CA ARG A 369 -19.96 -6.36 -5.93
C ARG A 369 -20.40 -7.69 -6.52
N ALA A 370 -21.42 -7.71 -7.36
CA ALA A 370 -21.86 -8.91 -8.08
C ALA A 370 -20.76 -9.41 -9.04
N LEU A 371 -20.03 -8.51 -9.68
CA LEU A 371 -18.90 -8.84 -10.54
C LEU A 371 -17.74 -9.45 -9.74
N ASP A 372 -17.33 -8.81 -8.65
CA ASP A 372 -16.29 -9.34 -7.74
C ASP A 372 -16.67 -10.75 -7.26
N LEU A 373 -17.92 -10.91 -6.79
CA LEU A 373 -18.45 -12.18 -6.33
C LEU A 373 -18.48 -13.23 -7.45
N SER A 374 -18.92 -12.86 -8.65
CA SER A 374 -18.96 -13.75 -9.82
C SER A 374 -17.59 -14.30 -10.17
N PHE A 375 -16.53 -13.47 -10.08
CA PHE A 375 -15.15 -13.93 -10.29
C PHE A 375 -14.67 -14.87 -9.19
N THR A 376 -15.00 -14.59 -7.92
CA THR A 376 -14.64 -15.49 -6.80
C THR A 376 -15.36 -16.83 -6.85
N LEU A 377 -16.53 -16.91 -7.49
CA LEU A 377 -17.29 -18.15 -7.67
C LEU A 377 -16.74 -19.07 -8.78
N ILE A 378 -15.78 -18.59 -9.59
CA ILE A 378 -15.27 -19.37 -10.72
C ILE A 378 -14.45 -20.56 -10.22
N ASN A 379 -14.82 -21.74 -10.70
CA ASN A 379 -14.21 -23.04 -10.47
C ASN A 379 -14.05 -23.79 -11.80
N GLU A 380 -13.26 -24.86 -11.80
CA GLU A 380 -13.01 -25.70 -12.99
C GLU A 380 -14.30 -26.24 -13.63
N SER A 381 -15.33 -26.50 -12.85
CA SER A 381 -16.61 -27.04 -13.32
C SER A 381 -17.54 -26.00 -13.96
N ASN A 382 -17.44 -24.72 -13.55
CA ASN A 382 -18.40 -23.68 -13.93
C ASN A 382 -17.80 -22.59 -14.85
N VAL A 383 -16.47 -22.58 -15.03
CA VAL A 383 -15.73 -21.57 -15.80
C VAL A 383 -16.31 -21.32 -17.20
N ARG A 384 -16.72 -22.37 -17.92
CA ARG A 384 -17.28 -22.23 -19.28
C ARG A 384 -18.58 -21.43 -19.32
N VAL A 385 -19.43 -21.61 -18.33
CA VAL A 385 -20.75 -20.96 -18.26
C VAL A 385 -20.57 -19.52 -17.75
N LEU A 386 -19.82 -19.33 -16.68
CA LEU A 386 -19.61 -18.01 -16.09
C LEU A 386 -18.86 -17.06 -17.03
N ILE A 387 -17.79 -17.53 -17.68
CA ILE A 387 -17.03 -16.69 -18.62
C ILE A 387 -17.89 -16.29 -19.83
N ARG A 388 -18.80 -17.16 -20.28
CA ARG A 388 -19.75 -16.82 -21.36
C ARG A 388 -20.66 -15.66 -20.95
N GLU A 389 -21.26 -15.72 -19.77
CA GLU A 389 -22.11 -14.65 -19.24
C GLU A 389 -21.31 -13.36 -18.98
N LEU A 390 -20.09 -13.47 -18.45
CA LEU A 390 -19.20 -12.32 -18.21
C LEU A 390 -18.76 -11.65 -19.53
N LEU A 391 -18.53 -12.43 -20.60
CA LEU A 391 -18.26 -11.89 -21.94
C LEU A 391 -19.49 -11.20 -22.54
N ALA A 392 -20.68 -11.75 -22.32
CA ALA A 392 -21.93 -11.10 -22.73
C ALA A 392 -22.15 -9.77 -21.97
N PHE A 393 -21.82 -9.74 -20.68
CA PHE A 393 -21.85 -8.51 -19.89
C PHE A 393 -20.80 -7.50 -20.35
N LEU A 394 -19.59 -7.94 -20.74
CA LEU A 394 -18.51 -7.06 -21.21
C LEU A 394 -18.91 -6.22 -22.44
N GLU A 395 -19.80 -6.74 -23.29
CA GLU A 395 -20.30 -6.06 -24.49
C GLU A 395 -21.19 -4.85 -24.14
N VAL A 396 -21.97 -4.95 -23.06
CA VAL A 396 -22.92 -3.92 -22.62
C VAL A 396 -22.37 -3.07 -21.45
N ALA A 397 -21.29 -3.50 -20.81
CA ALA A 397 -20.76 -2.87 -19.61
C ALA A 397 -20.22 -1.45 -19.85
N ASP A 398 -20.30 -0.64 -18.80
CA ASP A 398 -19.73 0.71 -18.78
C ASP A 398 -18.20 0.67 -18.84
N ASN A 399 -17.58 1.73 -19.35
CA ASN A 399 -16.13 1.80 -19.57
C ASN A 399 -15.31 1.65 -18.27
N GLU A 400 -15.88 1.94 -17.10
CA GLU A 400 -15.21 1.77 -15.81
C GLU A 400 -14.99 0.29 -15.43
N PHE A 401 -15.89 -0.60 -15.86
CA PHE A 401 -15.81 -2.03 -15.53
C PHE A 401 -14.87 -2.80 -16.45
N LYS A 402 -14.75 -2.38 -17.72
CA LYS A 402 -14.00 -3.09 -18.77
C LYS A 402 -12.53 -3.41 -18.37
N PRO A 403 -11.74 -2.49 -17.77
CA PRO A 403 -10.36 -2.80 -17.37
C PRO A 403 -10.26 -3.90 -16.31
N ILE A 404 -11.17 -3.89 -15.33
CA ILE A 404 -11.16 -4.88 -14.24
C ILE A 404 -11.65 -6.22 -14.78
N MET A 405 -12.71 -6.22 -15.59
CA MET A 405 -13.28 -7.42 -16.19
C MET A 405 -12.29 -8.14 -17.10
N THR A 406 -11.65 -7.43 -18.03
CA THR A 406 -10.68 -8.03 -18.96
C THR A 406 -9.50 -8.67 -18.20
N SER A 407 -9.02 -8.00 -17.14
CA SER A 407 -7.96 -8.52 -16.27
C SER A 407 -8.41 -9.79 -15.54
N GLN A 408 -9.59 -9.77 -14.92
CA GLN A 408 -10.08 -10.91 -14.14
C GLN A 408 -10.51 -12.10 -15.01
N ILE A 409 -11.08 -11.84 -16.20
CA ILE A 409 -11.36 -12.88 -17.20
C ILE A 409 -10.05 -13.54 -17.66
N GLY A 410 -9.01 -12.75 -17.96
CA GLY A 410 -7.71 -13.29 -18.34
C GLY A 410 -7.07 -14.14 -17.24
N ILE A 411 -7.14 -13.69 -15.98
CA ILE A 411 -6.67 -14.44 -14.82
C ILE A 411 -7.46 -15.75 -14.61
N ALA A 412 -8.79 -15.69 -14.69
CA ALA A 412 -9.65 -16.85 -14.53
C ALA A 412 -9.44 -17.87 -15.66
N ALA A 413 -9.25 -17.39 -16.89
CA ALA A 413 -8.93 -18.23 -18.04
C ALA A 413 -7.56 -18.91 -17.86
N ASP A 414 -6.54 -18.22 -17.34
CA ASP A 414 -5.20 -18.82 -17.13
C ASP A 414 -5.21 -19.90 -16.05
N ARG A 415 -6.03 -19.72 -15.01
CA ARG A 415 -6.10 -20.65 -13.89
C ARG A 415 -7.00 -21.87 -14.15
N PHE A 416 -8.15 -21.66 -14.78
CA PHE A 416 -9.21 -22.67 -14.85
C PHE A 416 -9.55 -23.11 -16.29
N SER A 417 -8.69 -22.84 -17.29
CA SER A 417 -8.98 -23.24 -18.67
C SER A 417 -9.13 -24.75 -18.83
N PRO A 418 -10.26 -25.24 -19.39
CA PRO A 418 -10.43 -26.67 -19.67
C PRO A 418 -9.59 -27.18 -20.85
N SER A 419 -9.29 -26.30 -21.81
CA SER A 419 -8.42 -26.60 -22.95
C SER A 419 -7.69 -25.34 -23.40
N LYS A 420 -6.49 -25.51 -23.97
CA LYS A 420 -5.70 -24.40 -24.51
C LYS A 420 -6.43 -23.68 -25.65
N ARG A 421 -7.16 -24.41 -26.50
CA ARG A 421 -8.00 -23.83 -27.57
C ARG A 421 -9.09 -22.93 -26.99
N TRP A 422 -9.80 -23.40 -25.97
CA TRP A 422 -10.83 -22.60 -25.30
C TRP A 422 -10.25 -21.34 -24.65
N HIS A 423 -9.06 -21.43 -24.04
CA HIS A 423 -8.39 -20.26 -23.48
C HIS A 423 -8.08 -19.22 -24.58
N VAL A 424 -7.49 -19.65 -25.69
CA VAL A 424 -7.19 -18.78 -26.84
C VAL A 424 -8.47 -18.13 -27.37
N ASP A 425 -9.54 -18.90 -27.60
CA ASP A 425 -10.81 -18.36 -28.09
C ASP A 425 -11.41 -17.32 -27.15
N THR A 426 -11.32 -17.56 -25.84
CA THR A 426 -11.77 -16.62 -24.81
C THR A 426 -10.97 -15.31 -24.89
N MET A 427 -9.64 -15.39 -24.94
CA MET A 427 -8.77 -14.21 -25.01
C MET A 427 -8.94 -13.43 -26.32
N LEU A 428 -9.12 -14.12 -27.45
CA LEU A 428 -9.43 -13.49 -28.73
C LEU A 428 -10.74 -12.70 -28.68
N ARG A 429 -11.78 -13.24 -28.03
CA ARG A 429 -13.05 -12.53 -27.85
C ARG A 429 -12.89 -11.32 -26.94
N VAL A 430 -12.11 -11.41 -25.86
CA VAL A 430 -11.78 -10.28 -24.98
C VAL A 430 -11.08 -9.16 -25.74
N LEU A 431 -10.05 -9.50 -26.53
CA LEU A 431 -9.29 -8.52 -27.33
C LEU A 431 -10.16 -7.85 -28.40
N SER A 432 -11.10 -8.59 -28.99
CA SER A 432 -12.03 -8.06 -30.00
C SER A 432 -13.09 -7.13 -29.41
N LEU A 433 -13.56 -7.38 -28.18
CA LEU A 433 -14.62 -6.57 -27.55
C LEU A 433 -14.10 -5.36 -26.77
N ALA A 434 -12.96 -5.51 -26.10
CA ALA A 434 -12.47 -4.52 -25.15
C ALA A 434 -10.95 -4.34 -25.21
N GLY A 435 -10.34 -4.49 -26.38
CA GLY A 435 -8.89 -4.42 -26.58
C GLY A 435 -8.23 -3.13 -26.06
N ASN A 436 -8.92 -1.99 -26.10
CA ASN A 436 -8.42 -0.72 -25.54
C ASN A 436 -8.29 -0.70 -24.00
N TYR A 437 -8.99 -1.60 -23.31
CA TYR A 437 -9.01 -1.67 -21.85
C TYR A 437 -8.18 -2.84 -21.30
N VAL A 438 -7.55 -3.63 -22.19
CA VAL A 438 -6.70 -4.76 -21.79
C VAL A 438 -5.36 -4.25 -21.29
N LYS A 439 -4.97 -4.65 -20.08
CA LYS A 439 -3.64 -4.35 -19.53
C LYS A 439 -2.56 -5.12 -20.29
N GLU A 440 -1.40 -4.49 -20.45
CA GLU A 440 -0.23 -5.06 -21.13
C GLU A 440 0.16 -6.45 -20.60
N GLN A 441 0.08 -6.66 -19.28
CA GLN A 441 0.39 -7.96 -18.65
C GLN A 441 -0.48 -9.10 -19.20
N ILE A 442 -1.78 -8.85 -19.40
CA ILE A 442 -2.71 -9.84 -19.95
C ILE A 442 -2.38 -10.14 -21.42
N LEU A 443 -2.07 -9.09 -22.20
CA LEU A 443 -1.64 -9.24 -23.59
C LEU A 443 -0.34 -10.04 -23.71
N SER A 444 0.65 -9.75 -22.85
CA SER A 444 1.91 -10.49 -22.81
C SER A 444 1.71 -11.96 -22.44
N SER A 445 0.77 -12.25 -21.53
CA SER A 445 0.38 -13.61 -21.17
C SER A 445 -0.30 -14.33 -22.33
N PHE A 446 -1.15 -13.65 -23.09
CA PHE A 446 -1.77 -14.20 -24.29
C PHE A 446 -0.71 -14.52 -25.37
N ILE A 447 0.22 -13.60 -25.64
CA ILE A 447 1.33 -13.83 -26.57
C ILE A 447 2.17 -15.03 -26.15
N ARG A 448 2.50 -15.15 -24.84
CA ARG A 448 3.21 -16.30 -24.28
C ARG A 448 2.45 -17.61 -24.49
N LEU A 449 1.14 -17.62 -24.29
CA LEU A 449 0.33 -18.82 -24.51
C LEU A 449 0.37 -19.29 -25.97
N VAL A 450 0.30 -18.34 -26.91
CA VAL A 450 0.39 -18.64 -28.35
C VAL A 450 1.79 -19.15 -28.71
N ALA A 451 2.84 -18.52 -28.19
CA ALA A 451 4.23 -18.93 -28.42
C ALA A 451 4.53 -20.35 -27.90
N THR A 452 3.92 -20.76 -26.78
CA THR A 452 4.13 -22.07 -26.16
C THR A 452 3.23 -23.18 -26.72
N THR A 453 2.30 -22.86 -27.62
CA THR A 453 1.32 -23.83 -28.15
C THR A 453 1.39 -23.92 -29.68
N PRO A 454 2.38 -24.64 -30.24
CA PRO A 454 2.63 -24.66 -31.69
C PRO A 454 1.43 -25.16 -32.52
N ASP A 455 0.72 -26.17 -32.00
CA ASP A 455 -0.40 -26.81 -32.71
C ASP A 455 -1.57 -25.87 -33.01
N LEU A 456 -1.70 -24.78 -32.25
CA LEU A 456 -2.79 -23.81 -32.38
C LEU A 456 -2.35 -22.49 -33.03
N GLN A 457 -1.05 -22.30 -33.31
CA GLN A 457 -0.52 -21.02 -33.84
C GLN A 457 -1.19 -20.64 -35.16
N GLN A 458 -1.33 -21.58 -36.09
CA GLN A 458 -1.98 -21.34 -37.37
C GLN A 458 -3.42 -20.85 -37.20
N TYR A 459 -4.19 -21.54 -36.35
CA TYR A 459 -5.57 -21.17 -36.01
C TYR A 459 -5.67 -19.77 -35.39
N VAL A 460 -4.80 -19.44 -34.43
CA VAL A 460 -4.79 -18.14 -33.75
C VAL A 460 -4.52 -17.02 -34.75
N VAL A 461 -3.53 -17.19 -35.63
CA VAL A 461 -3.10 -16.16 -36.59
C VAL A 461 -4.18 -15.91 -37.63
N GLN A 462 -4.85 -16.95 -38.13
CA GLN A 462 -6.00 -16.80 -39.04
C GLN A 462 -7.14 -16.02 -38.38
N LYS A 463 -7.51 -16.37 -37.14
CA LYS A 463 -8.55 -15.64 -36.40
C LYS A 463 -8.17 -14.19 -36.12
N LEU A 464 -6.92 -13.93 -35.72
CA LEU A 464 -6.42 -12.58 -35.48
C LEU A 464 -6.44 -11.74 -36.76
N TYR A 465 -6.02 -12.32 -37.90
CA TYR A 465 -6.06 -11.65 -39.19
C TYR A 465 -7.50 -11.26 -39.59
N THR A 466 -8.44 -12.20 -39.50
CA THR A 466 -9.86 -11.94 -39.79
C THR A 466 -10.47 -10.90 -38.85
N ALA A 467 -10.12 -10.94 -37.56
CA ALA A 467 -10.58 -9.98 -36.58
C ALA A 467 -10.04 -8.57 -36.85
N LEU A 468 -8.74 -8.44 -37.17
CA LEU A 468 -8.12 -7.16 -37.52
C LEU A 468 -8.68 -6.56 -38.81
N ARG A 469 -8.98 -7.40 -39.81
CA ARG A 469 -9.62 -6.94 -41.04
C ARG A 469 -11.02 -6.37 -40.78
N LYS A 470 -11.72 -6.88 -39.77
CA LYS A 470 -13.06 -6.43 -39.40
C LYS A 470 -13.03 -5.15 -38.57
N ASP A 471 -12.12 -5.04 -37.60
CA ASP A 471 -12.03 -3.90 -36.70
C ASP A 471 -10.58 -3.59 -36.31
N ILE A 472 -10.12 -2.37 -36.65
CA ILE A 472 -8.78 -1.85 -36.32
C ILE A 472 -8.79 -0.88 -35.12
N THR A 473 -9.97 -0.61 -34.53
CA THR A 473 -10.11 0.39 -33.46
C THR A 473 -9.59 -0.09 -32.10
N GLN A 474 -9.37 -1.39 -31.95
CA GLN A 474 -8.93 -2.03 -30.71
C GLN A 474 -7.40 -2.17 -30.69
N GLU A 475 -6.74 -1.45 -29.78
CA GLU A 475 -5.29 -1.44 -29.64
C GLU A 475 -4.75 -2.82 -29.22
N GLY A 476 -5.31 -3.44 -28.18
CA GLY A 476 -4.86 -4.77 -27.73
C GLY A 476 -4.95 -5.84 -28.81
N LEU A 477 -5.98 -5.79 -29.67
CA LEU A 477 -6.10 -6.69 -30.82
C LEU A 477 -5.01 -6.40 -31.87
N THR A 478 -4.75 -5.13 -32.15
CA THR A 478 -3.69 -4.68 -33.08
C THR A 478 -2.32 -5.12 -32.63
N LEU A 479 -1.97 -4.93 -31.36
CA LEU A 479 -0.69 -5.33 -30.80
C LEU A 479 -0.50 -6.86 -30.83
N GLY A 480 -1.51 -7.61 -30.35
CA GLY A 480 -1.47 -9.07 -30.34
C GLY A 480 -1.44 -9.66 -31.76
N GLY A 481 -2.22 -9.09 -32.67
CA GLY A 481 -2.25 -9.49 -34.08
C GLY A 481 -0.97 -9.15 -34.83
N ALA A 482 -0.40 -7.94 -34.65
CA ALA A 482 0.86 -7.55 -35.28
C ALA A 482 2.01 -8.46 -34.88
N TRP A 483 2.12 -8.79 -33.59
CA TRP A 483 3.16 -9.72 -33.11
C TRP A 483 2.97 -11.14 -33.67
N CYS A 484 1.76 -11.70 -33.57
CA CYS A 484 1.46 -13.05 -34.03
C CYS A 484 1.63 -13.21 -35.55
N ILE A 485 1.15 -12.24 -36.34
CA ILE A 485 1.33 -12.23 -37.80
C ILE A 485 2.81 -12.10 -38.14
N GLY A 486 3.56 -11.23 -37.46
CA GLY A 486 5.00 -11.08 -37.70
C GLY A 486 5.82 -12.36 -37.47
N GLU A 487 5.51 -13.13 -36.43
CA GLU A 487 6.23 -14.38 -36.10
C GLU A 487 5.79 -15.59 -36.94
N PHE A 488 4.48 -15.71 -37.21
CA PHE A 488 3.84 -16.93 -37.74
C PHE A 488 3.17 -16.73 -39.11
N ALA A 489 3.56 -15.71 -39.88
CA ALA A 489 3.03 -15.48 -41.23
C ALA A 489 3.26 -16.67 -42.19
N ASP A 490 4.32 -17.45 -41.99
CA ASP A 490 4.59 -18.67 -42.76
C ASP A 490 3.47 -19.72 -42.59
N LEU A 491 2.84 -19.77 -41.41
CA LEU A 491 1.70 -20.65 -41.14
C LEU A 491 0.39 -20.08 -41.69
N LEU A 492 0.25 -18.76 -41.74
CA LEU A 492 -0.90 -18.07 -42.32
C LEU A 492 -1.03 -18.37 -43.82
N LEU A 493 0.08 -18.26 -44.56
CA LEU A 493 0.12 -18.49 -46.01
C LEU A 493 -0.11 -19.95 -46.42
N LYS A 494 0.20 -20.91 -45.53
CA LYS A 494 0.06 -22.35 -45.80
C LYS A 494 -1.39 -22.85 -45.86
N GLY A 495 -2.38 -22.05 -45.45
CA GLY A 495 -3.80 -22.39 -45.56
C GLY A 495 -4.16 -23.77 -44.99
N GLY A 496 -4.37 -23.88 -43.68
CA GLY A 496 -4.61 -25.17 -43.03
C GLY A 496 -6.04 -25.70 -43.25
N ASN A 497 -6.17 -27.03 -43.36
CA ASN A 497 -7.46 -27.72 -43.25
C ASN A 497 -7.91 -27.77 -41.80
N TYR A 498 -9.01 -27.10 -41.47
CA TYR A 498 -9.68 -27.21 -40.18
C TYR A 498 -11.18 -27.50 -40.35
N GLU A 499 -11.79 -28.13 -39.35
CA GLU A 499 -13.19 -28.57 -39.31
C GLU A 499 -14.23 -27.43 -39.42
N GLU A 500 -13.83 -26.17 -39.26
CA GLU A 500 -14.70 -25.00 -39.45
C GLU A 500 -14.46 -24.39 -40.84
N VAL A 501 -15.35 -24.75 -41.79
CA VAL A 501 -15.34 -24.35 -43.21
C VAL A 501 -15.31 -22.82 -43.43
N GLU A 502 -15.63 -22.02 -42.41
CA GLU A 502 -15.67 -20.55 -42.46
C GLU A 502 -14.28 -19.86 -42.35
N LEU A 503 -13.24 -20.58 -41.89
CA LEU A 503 -11.91 -20.00 -41.59
C LEU A 503 -10.87 -20.16 -42.70
N VAL A 504 -11.21 -20.83 -43.81
CA VAL A 504 -10.32 -21.03 -44.95
C VAL A 504 -10.44 -19.86 -45.92
N GLN A 505 -9.95 -18.68 -45.53
CA GLN A 505 -9.62 -17.63 -46.50
C GLN A 505 -8.15 -17.76 -46.88
N GLU A 506 -7.87 -17.98 -48.15
CA GLU A 506 -6.51 -17.89 -48.69
C GLU A 506 -6.04 -16.45 -48.54
N VAL A 507 -5.07 -16.22 -47.65
CA VAL A 507 -4.50 -14.89 -47.42
C VAL A 507 -3.29 -14.71 -48.32
N LYS A 508 -3.28 -13.65 -49.12
CA LYS A 508 -2.14 -13.29 -49.97
C LYS A 508 -1.15 -12.40 -49.21
N GLU A 509 0.14 -12.52 -49.55
CA GLU A 509 1.22 -11.71 -48.94
C GLU A 509 0.93 -10.20 -49.03
N GLY A 510 0.41 -9.74 -50.17
CA GLY A 510 0.07 -8.33 -50.38
C GLY A 510 -1.05 -7.79 -49.49
N GLU A 511 -2.06 -8.60 -49.16
CA GLU A 511 -3.19 -8.18 -48.34
C GLU A 511 -2.79 -7.93 -46.88
N VAL A 512 -1.83 -8.71 -46.37
CA VAL A 512 -1.27 -8.53 -45.02
C VAL A 512 -0.53 -7.21 -44.91
N ILE A 513 0.26 -6.85 -45.93
CA ILE A 513 0.99 -5.58 -45.96
C ILE A 513 0.04 -4.40 -46.14
N ASP A 514 -0.99 -4.55 -46.96
CA ASP A 514 -2.03 -3.52 -47.12
C ASP A 514 -2.80 -3.28 -45.82
N LEU A 515 -3.10 -4.33 -45.05
CA LEU A 515 -3.72 -4.20 -43.74
C LEU A 515 -2.83 -3.39 -42.77
N PHE A 516 -1.54 -3.73 -42.65
CA PHE A 516 -0.61 -2.98 -41.80
C PHE A 516 -0.39 -1.54 -42.28
N SER A 517 -0.33 -1.31 -43.58
CA SER A 517 -0.28 0.04 -44.15
C SER A 517 -1.56 0.82 -43.84
N THR A 518 -2.73 0.18 -43.88
CA THR A 518 -4.00 0.82 -43.52
C THR A 518 -4.03 1.21 -42.05
N ILE A 519 -3.54 0.34 -41.16
CA ILE A 519 -3.47 0.63 -39.72
C ILE A 519 -2.50 1.79 -39.45
N LEU A 520 -1.29 1.78 -40.01
CA LEU A 520 -0.28 2.83 -39.83
C LEU A 520 -0.73 4.20 -40.33
N ASN A 521 -1.52 4.25 -41.41
CA ASN A 521 -2.07 5.50 -41.94
C ASN A 521 -3.37 5.95 -41.25
N SER A 522 -3.91 5.14 -40.35
CA SER A 522 -5.14 5.47 -39.62
C SER A 522 -4.88 6.37 -38.42
N SER A 523 -5.90 7.09 -37.97
CA SER A 523 -5.85 7.87 -36.71
C SER A 523 -5.78 7.00 -35.44
N TYR A 524 -5.95 5.68 -35.58
CA TYR A 524 -5.91 4.72 -34.47
C TYR A 524 -4.52 4.11 -34.27
N ALA A 525 -3.53 4.51 -35.08
CA ALA A 525 -2.14 4.13 -34.89
C ALA A 525 -1.56 4.82 -33.65
N THR A 526 -1.63 4.15 -32.50
CA THR A 526 -0.87 4.55 -31.33
C THR A 526 0.63 4.35 -31.58
N GLN A 527 1.46 5.01 -30.77
CA GLN A 527 2.92 4.81 -30.79
C GLN A 527 3.27 3.32 -30.66
N SER A 528 2.73 2.65 -29.65
CA SER A 528 2.92 1.22 -29.41
C SER A 528 2.47 0.36 -30.60
N ALA A 529 1.33 0.66 -31.22
CA ALA A 529 0.86 -0.07 -32.40
C ALA A 529 1.83 0.07 -33.58
N SER A 530 2.32 1.29 -33.83
CA SER A 530 3.27 1.59 -34.90
C SER A 530 4.60 0.86 -34.69
N GLU A 531 5.09 0.89 -33.46
CA GLU A 531 6.26 0.18 -32.99
C GLU A 531 6.20 -1.35 -33.22
N TYR A 532 5.05 -1.97 -32.91
CA TYR A 532 4.82 -3.40 -33.13
C TYR A 532 4.72 -3.74 -34.62
N ILE A 533 4.00 -2.91 -35.39
CA ILE A 533 3.80 -3.14 -36.82
C ILE A 533 5.12 -2.99 -37.58
N ILE A 534 5.95 -2.01 -37.26
CA ILE A 534 7.27 -1.82 -37.90
C ILE A 534 8.17 -3.04 -37.66
N THR A 535 8.20 -3.56 -36.43
CA THR A 535 8.91 -4.81 -36.13
C THR A 535 8.31 -6.01 -36.87
N ALA A 536 6.98 -6.10 -36.95
CA ALA A 536 6.30 -7.17 -37.67
C ALA A 536 6.60 -7.12 -39.18
N LEU A 537 6.52 -5.96 -39.81
CA LEU A 537 6.88 -5.73 -41.21
C LEU A 537 8.33 -6.17 -41.49
N MET A 538 9.24 -5.88 -40.56
CA MET A 538 10.63 -6.32 -40.71
C MET A 538 10.75 -7.85 -40.66
N LYS A 539 10.05 -8.53 -39.74
CA LYS A 539 10.00 -10.01 -39.71
C LYS A 539 9.39 -10.58 -41.00
N LEU A 540 8.29 -10.01 -41.48
CA LEU A 540 7.63 -10.42 -42.73
C LEU A 540 8.59 -10.37 -43.93
N SER A 541 9.53 -9.42 -43.95
CA SER A 541 10.54 -9.30 -45.02
C SER A 541 11.47 -10.52 -45.16
N THR A 542 11.53 -11.39 -44.15
CA THR A 542 12.26 -12.67 -44.16
C THR A 542 11.38 -13.90 -44.33
N ARG A 543 10.07 -13.76 -44.11
CA ARG A 543 9.08 -14.84 -44.18
C ARG A 543 8.38 -14.90 -45.54
N PHE A 544 8.21 -13.75 -46.19
CA PHE A 544 7.66 -13.62 -47.53
C PHE A 544 8.70 -13.85 -48.60
N ASN A 545 8.28 -14.46 -49.70
CA ASN A 545 9.17 -14.80 -50.81
C ASN A 545 8.98 -13.87 -52.02
N GLU A 546 7.88 -13.11 -52.09
CA GLU A 546 7.64 -12.19 -53.21
C GLU A 546 8.51 -10.92 -53.15
N PRO A 547 9.37 -10.64 -54.15
CA PRO A 547 10.24 -9.46 -54.13
C PRO A 547 9.46 -8.14 -54.18
N ALA A 548 8.30 -8.12 -54.85
CA ALA A 548 7.44 -6.93 -54.93
C ALA A 548 6.91 -6.49 -53.55
N GLN A 549 6.62 -7.45 -52.68
CA GLN A 549 6.14 -7.20 -51.32
C GLN A 549 7.26 -6.72 -50.40
N ILE A 550 8.46 -7.28 -50.56
CA ILE A 550 9.65 -6.85 -49.82
C ILE A 550 9.99 -5.38 -50.15
N ASP A 551 9.92 -4.99 -51.42
CA ASP A 551 10.14 -3.59 -51.81
C ASP A 551 9.03 -2.65 -51.30
N LYS A 552 7.79 -3.13 -51.18
CA LYS A 552 6.70 -2.38 -50.56
C LYS A 552 6.96 -2.14 -49.06
N ILE A 553 7.40 -3.16 -48.33
CA ILE A 553 7.82 -3.03 -46.92
C ILE A 553 8.94 -2.01 -46.79
N ARG A 554 9.96 -2.06 -47.66
CA ARG A 554 11.08 -1.11 -47.66
C ARG A 554 10.60 0.34 -47.83
N ARG A 555 9.63 0.60 -48.71
CA ARG A 555 9.05 1.94 -48.91
C ARG A 555 8.33 2.44 -47.66
N ILE A 556 7.57 1.58 -46.99
CA ILE A 556 6.85 1.91 -45.74
C ILE A 556 7.86 2.26 -44.63
N LEU A 557 8.92 1.46 -44.46
CA LEU A 557 9.96 1.77 -43.47
C LEU A 557 10.70 3.07 -43.78
N ALA A 558 10.99 3.33 -45.05
CA ALA A 558 11.62 4.59 -45.47
C ALA A 558 10.75 5.81 -45.17
N SER A 559 9.41 5.74 -45.31
CA SER A 559 8.52 6.84 -44.92
C SER A 559 8.53 7.12 -43.42
N HIS A 560 8.68 6.09 -42.59
CA HIS A 560 8.73 6.24 -41.12
C HIS A 560 10.11 6.65 -40.57
N SER A 561 11.16 6.70 -41.40
CA SER A 561 12.49 7.18 -41.00
C SER A 561 12.53 8.66 -40.58
N ARG A 562 11.52 9.44 -40.97
CA ARG A 562 11.33 10.85 -40.62
C ARG A 562 10.20 11.06 -39.61
N SER A 563 9.80 10.00 -38.90
CA SER A 563 8.84 10.11 -37.82
C SER A 563 9.36 11.05 -36.73
N LEU A 564 8.45 11.75 -36.05
CA LEU A 564 8.77 12.58 -34.89
C LEU A 564 9.03 11.72 -33.64
N ASP A 565 8.51 10.50 -33.62
CA ASP A 565 8.71 9.56 -32.52
C ASP A 565 10.07 8.85 -32.66
N VAL A 566 10.89 8.95 -31.61
CA VAL A 566 12.27 8.50 -31.57
C VAL A 566 12.36 6.98 -31.71
N GLU A 567 11.49 6.22 -31.05
CA GLU A 567 11.50 4.75 -31.11
C GLU A 567 11.14 4.24 -32.51
N VAL A 568 10.06 4.77 -33.09
CA VAL A 568 9.63 4.46 -34.45
C VAL A 568 10.70 4.85 -35.47
N GLN A 569 11.29 6.04 -35.33
CA GLN A 569 12.37 6.51 -36.19
C GLN A 569 13.61 5.61 -36.09
N GLN A 570 14.05 5.29 -34.87
CA GLN A 570 15.21 4.46 -34.63
C GLN A 570 15.04 3.08 -35.27
N ARG A 571 13.90 2.41 -35.03
CA ARG A 571 13.60 1.10 -35.65
C ARG A 571 13.55 1.18 -37.17
N ALA A 572 12.91 2.21 -37.73
CA ALA A 572 12.81 2.38 -39.17
C ALA A 572 14.19 2.54 -39.85
N VAL A 573 15.11 3.31 -39.23
CA VAL A 573 16.47 3.53 -39.73
C VAL A 573 17.32 2.27 -39.56
N GLU A 574 17.30 1.63 -38.39
CA GLU A 574 18.03 0.37 -38.14
C GLU A 574 17.58 -0.76 -39.08
N TYR A 575 16.26 -0.94 -39.23
CA TYR A 575 15.70 -1.94 -40.14
C TYR A 575 16.00 -1.60 -41.60
N GLY A 576 15.96 -0.31 -41.97
CA GLY A 576 16.39 0.18 -43.28
C GLY A 576 17.84 -0.19 -43.60
N ASN A 577 18.75 -0.01 -42.64
CA ASN A 577 20.15 -0.39 -42.78
C ASN A 577 20.33 -1.92 -42.84
N LEU A 578 19.51 -2.69 -42.10
CA LEU A 578 19.57 -4.15 -42.10
C LEU A 578 19.19 -4.75 -43.48
N PHE A 579 18.40 -4.05 -44.31
CA PHE A 579 18.17 -4.47 -45.71
C PHE A 579 19.43 -4.47 -46.57
N ALA A 580 20.48 -3.74 -46.22
CA ALA A 580 21.76 -3.78 -46.92
C ALA A 580 22.54 -5.09 -46.64
N HIS A 581 22.19 -5.83 -45.58
CA HIS A 581 22.87 -7.04 -45.14
C HIS A 581 21.93 -8.25 -45.07
N ASP A 582 21.56 -8.82 -46.24
CA ASP A 582 20.54 -9.87 -46.32
C ASP A 582 20.87 -11.16 -45.53
N ALA A 583 22.14 -11.58 -45.53
CA ALA A 583 22.57 -12.77 -44.80
C ALA A 583 22.40 -12.60 -43.27
N ILE A 584 22.73 -11.42 -42.75
CA ILE A 584 22.61 -11.08 -41.33
C ILE A 584 21.12 -10.93 -40.96
N ARG A 585 20.34 -10.30 -41.84
CA ARG A 585 18.89 -10.10 -41.69
C ARG A 585 18.15 -11.40 -41.39
N ARG A 586 18.44 -12.48 -42.14
CA ARG A 586 17.79 -13.79 -41.93
C ARG A 586 18.17 -14.45 -40.61
N GLY A 587 19.42 -14.30 -40.17
CA GLY A 587 19.89 -14.85 -38.90
C GLY A 587 19.35 -14.10 -37.67
N VAL A 588 19.29 -12.77 -37.73
CA VAL A 588 18.78 -11.94 -36.62
C VAL A 588 17.27 -12.10 -36.43
N LEU A 589 16.52 -12.32 -37.52
CA LEU A 589 15.06 -12.42 -37.53
C LEU A 589 14.56 -13.88 -37.51
N GLU A 590 15.31 -14.79 -36.90
CA GLU A 590 14.82 -16.15 -36.64
C GLU A 590 13.65 -16.15 -35.64
N LYS A 591 12.89 -17.24 -35.57
CA LYS A 591 11.74 -17.33 -34.66
C LYS A 591 12.22 -17.18 -33.22
N MET A 592 11.56 -16.31 -32.47
CA MET A 592 11.91 -16.11 -31.06
C MET A 592 11.73 -17.40 -30.26
N PRO A 593 12.68 -17.76 -29.38
CA PRO A 593 12.51 -18.93 -28.53
C PRO A 593 11.32 -18.72 -27.58
N PRO A 594 10.54 -19.78 -27.29
CA PRO A 594 9.40 -19.66 -26.40
C PRO A 594 9.87 -19.19 -25.01
N PRO A 595 9.27 -18.14 -24.45
CA PRO A 595 9.69 -17.62 -23.15
C PRO A 595 9.46 -18.67 -22.06
N GLN A 596 10.45 -18.83 -21.17
CA GLN A 596 10.38 -19.77 -20.06
C GLN A 596 9.19 -19.44 -19.15
N ILE A 597 8.39 -20.46 -18.80
CA ILE A 597 7.29 -20.32 -17.84
C ILE A 597 7.90 -20.22 -16.44
N LYS A 598 8.30 -19.02 -16.02
CA LYS A 598 8.56 -18.78 -14.59
C LYS A 598 7.19 -18.71 -13.91
N GLU A 599 6.93 -19.54 -12.91
CA GLU A 599 5.64 -19.51 -12.17
C GLU A 599 5.34 -18.12 -11.59
N GLU A 600 6.38 -17.34 -11.29
CA GLU A 600 6.37 -15.93 -10.87
C GLU A 600 5.88 -14.95 -11.95
N SER A 601 5.81 -15.38 -13.21
CA SER A 601 5.44 -14.56 -14.37
C SER A 601 4.02 -14.81 -14.87
N ARG A 602 3.24 -15.65 -14.17
CA ARG A 602 1.78 -15.62 -14.30
C ARG A 602 1.29 -14.24 -13.85
N VAL A 603 0.20 -13.76 -14.44
CA VAL A 603 -0.37 -12.43 -14.15
C VAL A 603 -0.71 -12.26 -12.66
N LEU A 604 -0.81 -13.38 -11.94
CA LEU A 604 -0.79 -13.44 -10.49
C LEU A 604 0.59 -13.92 -10.00
N GLY A 605 1.18 -13.18 -9.05
CA GLY A 605 2.18 -13.75 -8.15
C GLY A 605 1.67 -15.01 -7.44
N GLU A 606 2.59 -15.68 -6.73
CA GLU A 606 2.43 -17.02 -6.12
C GLU A 606 0.97 -17.44 -5.86
N ALA A 607 0.54 -18.54 -6.47
CA ALA A 607 -0.70 -19.20 -6.07
C ALA A 607 -0.63 -19.43 -4.56
N SER A 608 -1.57 -18.85 -3.79
CA SER A 608 -1.62 -18.98 -2.35
C SER A 608 -1.50 -20.46 -1.98
N LYS A 609 -0.35 -20.89 -1.47
CA LYS A 609 -0.20 -22.20 -0.85
C LYS A 609 -1.18 -22.20 0.31
N LYS A 610 -2.18 -23.10 0.25
CA LYS A 610 -3.03 -23.39 1.41
C LYS A 610 -2.10 -23.64 2.60
N PRO A 611 -2.26 -22.95 3.74
CA PRO A 611 -1.46 -23.27 4.92
C PRO A 611 -1.79 -24.71 5.30
N LYS A 612 -0.81 -25.60 5.20
CA LYS A 612 -0.92 -26.93 5.80
C LYS A 612 -1.05 -26.70 7.30
N LYS A 613 -2.26 -26.87 7.84
CA LYS A 613 -2.49 -26.93 9.28
C LYS A 613 -1.58 -28.01 9.85
N SER A 614 -0.63 -27.59 10.68
CA SER A 614 0.15 -28.44 11.56
C SER A 614 -0.78 -29.01 12.62
N ALA A 615 -1.16 -30.29 12.49
CA ALA A 615 -1.78 -31.01 13.58
C ALA A 615 -0.70 -31.39 14.60
N ALA A 616 -0.60 -30.59 15.66
CA ALA A 616 0.04 -30.99 16.90
C ALA A 616 -0.99 -31.78 17.73
N ALA A 617 -0.79 -33.09 17.87
CA ALA A 617 -1.39 -33.89 18.93
C ALA A 617 -0.26 -34.61 19.67
N ASN A 618 -0.15 -34.27 20.94
CA ASN A 618 0.87 -34.69 21.88
C ASN A 618 0.51 -36.08 22.44
N ARG A 619 1.42 -37.06 22.39
CA ARG A 619 1.93 -37.83 23.57
C ARG A 619 2.69 -39.13 23.19
N ARG A 620 3.97 -39.12 23.56
CA ARG A 620 4.86 -40.18 24.15
C ARG A 620 4.19 -41.56 24.36
N SER A 621 4.80 -42.73 24.12
CA SER A 621 6.19 -43.16 24.32
C SER A 621 6.40 -44.61 23.79
N VAL A 622 7.66 -44.95 23.46
CA VAL A 622 8.39 -46.24 23.64
C VAL A 622 9.26 -46.54 22.41
N PRO A 623 10.61 -46.55 22.49
CA PRO A 623 11.44 -47.12 21.44
C PRO A 623 11.98 -48.50 21.88
N ALA A 624 11.62 -49.54 21.13
CA ALA A 624 12.27 -50.84 21.16
C ALA A 624 12.96 -51.08 19.81
N LYS A 625 14.29 -51.24 19.84
CA LYS A 625 15.13 -51.67 18.71
C LYS A 625 14.93 -53.17 18.44
N LYS A 626 15.01 -53.57 17.16
CA LYS A 626 15.76 -54.73 16.62
C LYS A 626 15.68 -54.68 15.07
N ASN A 627 16.80 -54.47 14.38
CA ASN A 627 17.68 -55.48 13.72
C ASN A 627 17.20 -55.77 12.27
N ALA A 628 18.03 -55.96 11.24
CA ALA A 628 19.47 -56.11 11.09
C ALA A 628 19.80 -56.01 9.59
N SER A 629 21.05 -55.66 9.26
CA SER A 629 21.87 -56.40 8.29
C SER A 629 23.28 -55.82 8.28
N GLU A 630 24.16 -56.39 9.10
CA GLU A 630 25.61 -56.43 8.82
C GLU A 630 26.21 -57.44 9.80
N ASP A 631 26.32 -58.68 9.30
CA ASP A 631 27.24 -59.68 9.80
C ASP A 631 28.25 -59.87 8.67
N LEU A 632 29.53 -59.63 8.94
CA LEU A 632 30.66 -60.38 8.38
C LEU A 632 31.93 -59.97 9.13
N LEU A 633 32.36 -60.92 9.96
CA LEU A 633 33.73 -61.41 10.09
C LEU A 633 34.73 -60.65 11.00
N PHE A 634 35.14 -61.43 12.01
CA PHE A 634 36.43 -61.48 12.68
C PHE A 634 36.62 -60.49 13.85
N ASP A 635 36.36 -60.87 15.09
CA ASP A 635 37.09 -61.90 15.89
C ASP A 635 38.59 -61.64 15.92
N LEU A 636 39.10 -61.02 16.99
CA LEU A 636 40.27 -61.52 17.72
C LEU A 636 40.56 -60.73 19.01
N MET A 637 40.33 -61.37 20.17
CA MET A 637 40.92 -61.10 21.50
C MET A 637 40.62 -59.73 22.16
N GLY A 638 40.22 -59.63 23.43
CA GLY A 638 40.53 -60.48 24.57
C GLY A 638 41.22 -59.62 25.65
N ASP A 639 40.40 -59.16 26.59
CA ASP A 639 40.64 -58.97 28.02
C ASP A 639 41.78 -58.06 28.59
N ASP A 640 41.36 -57.32 29.62
CA ASP A 640 42.02 -57.06 30.90
C ASP A 640 42.67 -55.68 31.26
N SER A 641 42.18 -55.23 32.43
CA SER A 641 42.75 -54.47 33.58
C SER A 641 43.58 -53.17 33.47
N GLY A 642 43.20 -52.22 34.36
CA GLY A 642 44.17 -51.57 35.28
C GLY A 642 44.39 -50.05 35.16
N ALA A 643 43.89 -49.27 36.14
CA ALA A 643 44.48 -47.98 36.56
C ALA A 643 45.63 -48.23 37.58
N PRO A 644 46.52 -47.28 38.02
CA PRO A 644 46.42 -45.81 37.96
C PRO A 644 47.75 -44.97 37.77
N GLN A 645 47.58 -43.64 37.68
CA GLN A 645 48.41 -42.52 38.22
C GLN A 645 49.66 -41.92 37.51
N ALA A 646 49.59 -40.57 37.40
CA ALA A 646 50.61 -39.51 37.62
C ALA A 646 51.48 -38.93 36.46
N ASP A 647 51.02 -37.76 36.00
CA ASP A 647 51.69 -36.43 35.95
C ASP A 647 52.60 -35.97 34.78
N LEU A 648 52.42 -34.67 34.47
CA LEU A 648 53.24 -33.70 33.72
C LEU A 648 53.22 -33.68 32.17
N GLY A 649 52.63 -32.61 31.62
CA GLY A 649 53.38 -31.76 30.69
C GLY A 649 52.80 -31.45 29.31
N ALA A 650 52.16 -30.29 29.22
CA ALA A 650 52.19 -29.34 28.08
C ALA A 650 51.22 -29.48 26.87
N ALA A 651 50.55 -28.33 26.66
CA ALA A 651 50.12 -27.73 25.39
C ALA A 651 48.82 -28.22 24.70
N MET A 652 47.72 -27.62 25.17
CA MET A 652 46.54 -27.11 24.43
C MET A 652 46.83 -26.67 22.98
N GLY A 653 45.92 -26.73 22.01
CA GLY A 653 44.49 -27.02 22.05
C GLY A 653 43.87 -26.85 20.65
N GLY A 654 42.74 -27.52 20.42
CA GLY A 654 41.96 -27.50 19.19
C GLY A 654 40.76 -26.55 19.21
N GLN A 655 40.26 -26.34 17.99
CA GLN A 655 38.87 -26.11 17.53
C GLN A 655 37.86 -25.29 18.36
N GLN A 656 37.31 -24.30 17.66
CA GLN A 656 36.10 -23.53 17.94
C GLN A 656 34.81 -24.35 17.73
N ASN A 657 33.86 -24.22 18.65
CA ASN A 657 32.55 -23.57 18.42
C ASN A 657 31.60 -23.90 19.57
N THR A 658 31.17 -22.88 20.34
CA THR A 658 29.76 -22.70 20.71
C THR A 658 29.50 -21.28 21.20
N ASP A 659 28.28 -20.89 20.89
CA ASP A 659 27.56 -19.64 21.03
C ASP A 659 27.49 -19.02 22.43
N LEU A 660 27.36 -17.69 22.39
CA LEU A 660 26.40 -16.85 23.13
C LEU A 660 25.98 -17.33 24.52
N LEU A 661 26.46 -16.61 25.55
CA LEU A 661 25.66 -15.98 26.63
C LEU A 661 26.59 -15.59 27.80
N ALA A 662 27.65 -14.86 27.49
CA ALA A 662 28.27 -13.93 28.43
C ALA A 662 28.20 -12.58 27.72
N ASP A 663 27.16 -11.83 28.02
CA ASP A 663 27.28 -10.74 28.98
C ASP A 663 27.90 -9.52 28.29
N ILE A 664 27.10 -8.51 27.95
CA ILE A 664 26.68 -7.53 28.97
C ILE A 664 27.90 -7.14 29.80
N LEU A 665 28.69 -6.18 29.27
CA LEU A 665 29.50 -5.17 30.00
C LEU A 665 30.83 -4.86 29.29
N GLY A 666 30.74 -4.04 28.23
CA GLY A 666 31.70 -2.95 28.03
C GLY A 666 32.90 -3.19 27.10
N GLY A 667 33.27 -2.09 26.41
CA GLY A 667 34.69 -1.74 26.25
C GLY A 667 35.36 -1.96 24.89
N THR A 668 35.41 -0.88 24.10
CA THR A 668 36.62 -0.31 23.45
C THR A 668 37.42 -1.07 22.36
N THR A 669 37.61 -0.34 21.24
CA THR A 669 38.85 -0.13 20.42
C THR A 669 39.43 -1.24 19.50
N SER A 670 39.37 -0.96 18.18
CA SER A 670 40.36 -1.01 17.04
C SER A 670 41.61 -1.95 17.06
N PRO A 671 42.40 -2.12 15.97
CA PRO A 671 42.24 -2.00 14.49
C PRO A 671 42.78 -3.23 13.68
N ALA A 672 42.78 -3.12 12.34
CA ALA A 672 43.36 -4.04 11.34
C ALA A 672 44.91 -4.04 11.28
N PRO A 673 45.54 -4.93 10.46
CA PRO A 673 46.54 -4.41 9.48
C PRO A 673 46.76 -5.19 8.13
N SER A 674 47.17 -4.42 7.09
CA SER A 674 48.21 -4.64 6.02
C SER A 674 48.17 -5.85 5.04
N ALA A 675 48.66 -5.85 3.78
CA ALA A 675 49.21 -4.88 2.80
C ALA A 675 49.54 -5.58 1.43
N LYS A 676 49.32 -4.87 0.28
CA LYS A 676 50.09 -4.68 -1.02
C LYS A 676 50.84 -5.87 -1.76
N PRO A 677 51.45 -5.71 -2.99
CA PRO A 677 51.44 -4.66 -4.06
C PRO A 677 51.39 -5.16 -5.55
N GLY A 678 51.35 -4.23 -6.54
CA GLY A 678 51.97 -4.42 -7.87
C GLY A 678 51.47 -3.47 -8.99
N ASN A 679 52.33 -2.59 -9.51
CA ASN A 679 52.06 -1.60 -10.57
C ASN A 679 53.25 -1.55 -11.58
N ASN A 680 52.96 -1.32 -12.88
CA ASN A 680 53.80 -0.71 -13.95
C ASN A 680 53.16 -1.03 -15.33
N VAL A 681 53.23 -0.27 -16.44
CA VAL A 681 53.23 1.16 -16.83
C VAL A 681 53.56 1.15 -18.35
N ASN A 682 52.78 1.89 -19.16
CA ASN A 682 53.10 2.47 -20.50
C ASN A 682 53.27 1.53 -21.72
N ASP A 683 52.94 1.87 -22.98
CA ASP A 683 52.47 3.11 -23.63
C ASP A 683 52.25 2.89 -25.15
N ILE A 684 51.68 3.91 -25.83
CA ILE A 684 51.96 4.36 -27.22
C ILE A 684 51.29 3.65 -28.44
N MET A 685 50.33 4.35 -29.08
CA MET A 685 50.37 4.87 -30.48
C MET A 685 49.01 5.53 -30.85
N ASN A 686 48.81 6.84 -30.79
CA ASN A 686 49.08 7.85 -31.83
C ASN A 686 48.62 7.48 -33.25
N LEU A 687 47.50 8.06 -33.75
CA LEU A 687 47.34 8.34 -35.19
C LEU A 687 46.13 9.26 -35.49
N PHE A 688 46.31 10.58 -35.57
CA PHE A 688 45.74 11.50 -36.59
C PHE A 688 45.87 12.97 -36.10
N GLY A 689 46.99 13.61 -36.46
CA GLY A 689 47.20 15.08 -36.44
C GLY A 689 46.66 15.75 -37.74
N PRO A 690 47.21 16.89 -38.24
CA PRO A 690 48.47 17.59 -37.93
C PRO A 690 48.23 19.12 -37.66
N SER A 691 49.16 20.08 -37.50
CA SER A 691 50.55 20.32 -37.94
C SER A 691 51.12 21.57 -37.22
N GLY A 692 52.45 21.65 -37.00
CA GLY A 692 53.18 22.94 -36.96
C GLY A 692 54.21 23.22 -35.86
N THR A 693 55.41 22.64 -36.00
CA THR A 693 56.78 23.20 -35.76
C THR A 693 57.10 24.17 -34.59
N THR A 694 57.93 23.67 -33.65
CA THR A 694 59.25 24.16 -33.13
C THR A 694 59.53 25.68 -33.06
N SER A 695 60.19 26.32 -32.08
CA SER A 695 60.90 26.06 -30.79
C SER A 695 61.61 27.43 -30.43
N PRO A 696 62.41 27.66 -29.35
CA PRO A 696 62.33 27.23 -27.94
C PRO A 696 62.88 28.24 -26.85
N ILE A 697 62.93 27.76 -25.59
CA ILE A 697 63.90 27.96 -24.45
C ILE A 697 63.86 29.14 -23.41
N VAL A 698 64.02 28.70 -22.13
CA VAL A 698 64.64 29.26 -20.87
C VAL A 698 63.92 30.38 -20.09
N GLN A 699 63.97 30.55 -18.76
CA GLN A 699 64.01 29.76 -17.50
C GLN A 699 64.23 30.79 -16.36
N ASN A 700 63.53 30.62 -15.24
CA ASN A 700 63.91 30.96 -13.85
C ASN A 700 63.96 32.40 -13.26
N THR A 701 63.25 32.49 -12.12
CA THR A 701 63.59 33.05 -10.79
C THR A 701 63.10 34.44 -10.35
N PRO A 702 62.80 34.61 -9.04
CA PRO A 702 61.72 35.46 -8.52
C PRO A 702 62.20 36.60 -7.60
N ASP A 703 61.39 37.64 -7.35
CA ASP A 703 61.29 38.24 -6.00
C ASP A 703 60.14 39.25 -5.79
N MET A 704 59.89 39.46 -4.50
CA MET A 704 58.84 40.10 -3.71
C MET A 704 58.64 41.65 -3.79
N PHE A 705 57.38 42.05 -3.49
CA PHE A 705 56.87 43.27 -2.80
C PHE A 705 56.54 44.60 -3.54
N SER A 706 55.21 44.87 -3.60
CA SER A 706 54.51 46.08 -3.10
C SER A 706 54.56 47.43 -3.87
N SER A 707 53.50 47.79 -4.61
CA SER A 707 52.40 48.67 -4.14
C SER A 707 51.61 49.38 -5.28
N MET A 708 50.35 49.72 -4.97
CA MET A 708 49.41 50.68 -5.62
C MET A 708 48.44 50.13 -6.69
N SER A 709 47.13 50.25 -6.37
CA SER A 709 45.90 49.89 -7.10
C SER A 709 45.67 50.73 -8.38
N PRO A 710 44.76 50.41 -9.35
CA PRO A 710 43.31 50.11 -9.18
C PRO A 710 42.70 49.04 -10.13
N ALA A 711 41.42 48.71 -9.93
CA ALA A 711 40.56 47.78 -10.70
C ALA A 711 40.29 48.24 -12.16
N PRO A 712 39.53 47.55 -13.04
CA PRO A 712 38.91 46.20 -12.97
C PRO A 712 39.08 45.35 -14.28
N THR A 713 39.19 44.02 -14.21
CA THR A 713 38.87 43.14 -15.37
C THR A 713 38.48 41.71 -14.96
N ALA A 714 37.34 41.29 -15.53
CA ALA A 714 36.64 40.01 -15.62
C ALA A 714 37.32 38.69 -15.14
N PRO A 715 36.59 37.85 -14.37
CA PRO A 715 36.98 36.47 -14.12
C PRO A 715 36.57 35.54 -15.27
N SER A 716 37.51 34.68 -15.67
CA SER A 716 37.28 33.47 -16.46
C SER A 716 36.46 32.43 -15.68
N PRO A 717 35.68 31.56 -16.35
CA PRO A 717 34.47 30.93 -15.80
C PRO A 717 34.75 29.77 -14.83
N GLN A 718 34.07 29.78 -13.68
CA GLN A 718 34.01 28.66 -12.74
C GLN A 718 33.05 27.56 -13.26
N PRO A 719 33.37 26.27 -13.06
CA PRO A 719 32.43 25.18 -13.33
C PRO A 719 31.27 25.23 -12.32
N ALA A 720 30.05 25.35 -12.84
CA ALA A 720 28.82 25.39 -12.07
C ALA A 720 28.58 24.07 -11.28
N GLY A 721 28.24 24.19 -9.99
CA GLY A 721 27.65 23.08 -9.22
C GLY A 721 28.29 22.72 -7.87
N VAL A 722 29.31 23.45 -7.39
CA VAL A 722 29.95 23.19 -6.09
C VAL A 722 29.33 24.06 -4.99
N LEU A 723 28.64 23.45 -4.03
CA LEU A 723 27.95 24.14 -2.94
C LEU A 723 28.73 23.97 -1.62
N PRO A 724 29.14 25.05 -0.93
CA PRO A 724 29.82 24.93 0.34
C PRO A 724 28.86 24.42 1.42
N CYS A 725 29.30 23.43 2.20
CA CYS A 725 28.51 22.82 3.26
C CYS A 725 29.12 23.08 4.66
N TYR A 726 30.44 23.07 4.76
CA TYR A 726 31.15 23.22 6.02
C TYR A 726 32.51 23.87 5.81
N SER A 727 32.91 24.78 6.70
CA SER A 727 34.24 25.40 6.68
C SER A 727 34.61 25.83 8.10
N LYS A 728 35.16 24.91 8.90
CA LYS A 728 35.74 25.20 10.21
C LYS A 728 36.96 24.31 10.43
N ASN A 729 37.86 24.78 11.31
CA ASN A 729 39.08 24.06 11.71
C ASN A 729 39.90 23.58 10.51
N ASP A 730 40.07 24.43 9.49
CA ASP A 730 40.80 24.15 8.25
C ASP A 730 40.32 22.91 7.46
N LEU A 731 39.08 22.45 7.70
CA LEU A 731 38.42 21.45 6.87
C LEU A 731 37.27 22.12 6.12
N THR A 732 37.39 22.16 4.79
CA THR A 732 36.33 22.65 3.91
C THR A 732 35.63 21.46 3.26
N VAL A 733 34.31 21.37 3.45
CA VAL A 733 33.46 20.36 2.80
C VAL A 733 32.55 21.04 1.81
N THR A 734 32.63 20.62 0.55
CA THR A 734 31.76 21.08 -0.54
C THR A 734 30.94 19.91 -1.08
N LEU A 735 29.71 20.18 -1.52
CA LEU A 735 28.79 19.20 -2.08
C LEU A 735 28.54 19.54 -3.54
N GLN A 736 28.73 18.56 -4.41
CA GLN A 736 28.35 18.63 -5.81
C GLN A 736 27.12 17.75 -6.05
N VAL A 737 26.05 18.33 -6.58
CA VAL A 737 24.76 17.66 -6.78
C VAL A 737 24.53 17.40 -8.27
N GLN A 738 24.26 16.15 -8.65
CA GLN A 738 23.86 15.74 -10.00
C GLN A 738 22.51 15.03 -9.97
N ARG A 739 21.55 15.49 -10.79
CA ARG A 739 20.18 14.96 -10.86
C ARG A 739 19.98 14.18 -12.16
N ASN A 740 19.51 12.94 -12.07
CA ASN A 740 19.12 12.14 -13.25
C ASN A 740 17.60 12.20 -13.47
N ALA A 741 17.17 11.98 -14.72
CA ALA A 741 15.77 12.07 -15.16
C ALA A 741 14.78 11.15 -14.41
N GLU A 742 15.28 10.11 -13.74
CA GLU A 742 14.50 9.11 -12.99
C GLU A 742 14.26 9.47 -11.51
N GLY A 743 14.63 10.68 -11.06
CA GLY A 743 14.42 11.12 -9.66
C GLY A 743 15.44 10.54 -8.66
N VAL A 744 16.59 10.08 -9.17
CA VAL A 744 17.79 9.73 -8.40
C VAL A 744 18.73 10.93 -8.39
N VAL A 745 19.19 11.32 -7.20
CA VAL A 745 20.16 12.40 -7.02
C VAL A 745 21.48 11.81 -6.51
N LEU A 746 22.55 12.03 -7.26
CA LEU A 746 23.92 11.69 -6.86
C LEU A 746 24.56 12.93 -6.26
N VAL A 747 25.03 12.82 -5.02
CA VAL A 747 25.73 13.90 -4.32
C VAL A 747 27.16 13.46 -4.03
N THR A 748 28.14 14.26 -4.46
CA THR A 748 29.56 14.02 -4.19
C THR A 748 30.05 15.05 -3.18
N ALA A 749 30.36 14.61 -1.97
CA ALA A 749 31.00 15.43 -0.95
C ALA A 749 32.51 15.43 -1.16
N ARG A 750 33.13 16.61 -1.24
CA ARG A 750 34.58 16.80 -1.35
C ARG A 750 35.08 17.48 -0.07
N PHE A 751 35.95 16.78 0.63
CA PHE A 751 36.67 17.22 1.83
C PHE A 751 38.02 17.76 1.38
N ALA A 752 38.35 18.99 1.73
CA ALA A 752 39.65 19.60 1.47
C ALA A 752 40.27 20.05 2.79
N ASN A 753 41.50 19.63 3.06
CA ASN A 753 42.27 20.14 4.19
C ASN A 753 43.00 21.42 3.78
N ALA A 754 42.54 22.56 4.29
CA ALA A 754 43.13 23.88 4.06
C ALA A 754 44.33 24.17 4.97
N SER A 755 44.67 23.27 5.90
CA SER A 755 45.84 23.42 6.76
C SER A 755 47.13 23.15 5.98
N PHE A 756 48.16 23.96 6.25
CA PHE A 756 49.50 23.81 5.67
C PHE A 756 50.42 22.92 6.52
N THR A 757 50.06 22.62 7.77
CA THR A 757 50.93 21.90 8.72
C THR A 757 50.31 20.64 9.30
N ASP A 758 48.97 20.59 9.43
CA ASP A 758 48.31 19.56 10.24
C ASP A 758 47.57 18.55 9.36
N SER A 759 47.87 17.27 9.55
CA SER A 759 47.09 16.16 8.97
C SER A 759 45.83 15.89 9.78
N LYS A 760 44.70 15.64 9.10
CA LYS A 760 43.43 15.23 9.74
C LYS A 760 43.20 13.74 9.55
N SER A 761 42.93 13.01 10.62
CA SER A 761 42.70 11.56 10.59
C SER A 761 41.25 11.22 10.97
N GLY A 762 40.74 10.06 10.55
CA GLY A 762 39.38 9.63 10.88
C GLY A 762 38.27 10.48 10.24
N VAL A 763 38.52 11.02 9.04
CA VAL A 763 37.55 11.82 8.30
C VAL A 763 36.39 10.93 7.82
N GLY A 764 35.17 11.25 8.24
CA GLY A 764 33.98 10.50 7.89
C GLY A 764 32.73 11.36 7.83
N LEU A 765 31.81 11.01 6.93
CA LEU A 765 30.50 11.62 6.79
C LEU A 765 29.39 10.60 7.00
N GLN A 766 28.49 10.92 7.90
CA GLN A 766 27.18 10.29 7.97
C GLN A 766 26.14 11.31 7.52
N ALA A 767 25.15 10.86 6.76
CA ALA A 767 24.06 11.70 6.27
C ALA A 767 22.71 11.06 6.62
N ALA A 768 21.73 11.87 6.96
CA ALA A 768 20.35 11.45 7.15
C ALA A 768 19.43 12.26 6.23
N VAL A 769 18.46 11.56 5.63
CA VAL A 769 17.42 12.11 4.74
C VAL A 769 16.04 11.96 5.40
N PRO A 770 15.01 12.73 5.00
CA PRO A 770 13.64 12.55 5.46
C PRO A 770 13.12 11.12 5.19
N LYS A 771 12.18 10.62 6.00
CA LYS A 771 11.61 9.25 5.90
C LYS A 771 11.02 8.90 4.52
N THR A 772 10.73 9.89 3.68
CA THR A 772 10.21 9.73 2.32
C THR A 772 11.29 9.41 1.27
N GLN A 773 12.58 9.41 1.63
CA GLN A 773 13.72 9.21 0.73
C GLN A 773 14.58 8.03 1.19
N LYS A 774 15.22 7.32 0.25
CA LYS A 774 16.22 6.29 0.57
C LYS A 774 17.62 6.80 0.27
N LEU A 775 18.55 6.60 1.20
CA LEU A 775 19.95 7.03 1.11
C LEU A 775 20.88 5.81 1.08
N ALA A 776 21.80 5.78 0.12
CA ALA A 776 22.94 4.87 0.09
C ALA A 776 24.24 5.70 0.11
N LEU A 777 25.08 5.48 1.13
CA LEU A 777 26.38 6.13 1.31
C LEU A 777 27.49 5.18 0.88
N ASN A 778 28.40 5.64 0.02
CA ASN A 778 29.62 4.90 -0.31
C ASN A 778 30.75 5.26 0.65
N ALA A 779 31.78 4.41 0.70
CA ALA A 779 32.98 4.65 1.48
C ALA A 779 33.73 5.90 0.98
N ILE A 780 34.42 6.58 1.90
CA ILE A 780 35.30 7.71 1.59
C ILE A 780 36.57 7.23 0.89
N THR A 781 37.10 8.02 -0.05
CA THR A 781 38.32 7.66 -0.82
C THR A 781 39.58 7.58 0.07
N SER A 782 39.69 8.43 1.09
CA SER A 782 40.76 8.37 2.09
C SER A 782 40.23 8.88 3.43
N ALA A 783 40.51 8.14 4.51
CA ALA A 783 40.17 8.53 5.88
C ALA A 783 41.23 9.43 6.54
N GLU A 784 42.37 9.61 5.87
CA GLU A 784 43.47 10.49 6.28
C GLU A 784 43.69 11.58 5.22
N LEU A 785 43.69 12.83 5.65
CA LEU A 785 43.92 14.00 4.81
C LEU A 785 45.20 14.69 5.26
N GLY A 786 46.26 14.58 4.45
CA GLY A 786 47.47 15.40 4.60
C GLY A 786 47.22 16.89 4.30
N PRO A 787 48.20 17.77 4.56
CA PRO A 787 48.10 19.19 4.20
C PRO A 787 47.83 19.38 2.70
N GLY A 788 46.79 20.14 2.35
CA GLY A 788 46.38 20.39 0.96
C GLY A 788 45.79 19.19 0.20
N GLN A 789 45.57 18.05 0.85
CA GLN A 789 44.93 16.89 0.22
C GLN A 789 43.40 16.98 0.28
N GLU A 790 42.78 16.25 -0.64
CA GLU A 790 41.33 16.17 -0.76
C GLU A 790 40.85 14.72 -0.79
N ALA A 791 39.68 14.48 -0.23
CA ALA A 791 38.99 13.20 -0.29
C ALA A 791 37.56 13.41 -0.78
N THR A 792 37.01 12.41 -1.45
CA THR A 792 35.63 12.45 -1.93
C THR A 792 34.81 11.33 -1.32
N GLN A 793 33.52 11.60 -1.10
CA GLN A 793 32.54 10.60 -0.69
C GLN A 793 31.25 10.79 -1.46
N SER A 794 30.85 9.79 -2.23
CA SER A 794 29.61 9.82 -3.01
C SER A 794 28.44 9.24 -2.22
N MET A 795 27.27 9.85 -2.34
CA MET A 795 26.00 9.35 -1.81
C MET A 795 24.92 9.36 -2.89
N ARG A 796 24.08 8.33 -2.91
CA ARG A 796 22.95 8.17 -3.83
C ARG A 796 21.65 8.31 -3.05
N ILE A 797 20.80 9.24 -3.46
CA ILE A 797 19.49 9.52 -2.85
C ILE A 797 18.40 9.23 -3.86
N THR A 798 17.43 8.38 -3.52
CA THR A 798 16.29 8.06 -4.39
C THR A 798 14.98 8.60 -3.81
N GLY A 799 14.10 9.10 -4.68
CA GLY A 799 12.78 9.62 -4.30
C GLY A 799 12.72 11.11 -3.99
N SER A 800 13.73 11.90 -4.39
CA SER A 800 13.73 13.35 -4.21
C SER A 800 13.26 14.07 -5.49
N LYS A 801 12.06 14.66 -5.46
CA LYS A 801 11.51 15.51 -6.55
C LYS A 801 11.73 17.02 -6.34
N GLY A 802 12.33 17.43 -5.22
CA GLY A 802 12.49 18.83 -4.79
C GLY A 802 13.91 19.18 -4.33
N PRO A 803 14.11 20.33 -3.63
CA PRO A 803 15.40 20.69 -3.04
C PRO A 803 15.77 19.70 -1.92
N LEU A 804 17.03 19.27 -1.91
CA LEU A 804 17.56 18.33 -0.92
C LEU A 804 17.67 18.98 0.46
N ARG A 805 17.28 18.23 1.49
CA ARG A 805 17.52 18.56 2.90
C ARG A 805 18.29 17.40 3.53
N LEU A 806 19.51 17.67 3.97
CA LEU A 806 20.43 16.70 4.52
C LEU A 806 20.80 17.10 5.93
N ARG A 807 20.77 16.13 6.85
CA ARG A 807 21.37 16.26 8.17
C ARG A 807 22.69 15.51 8.16
N LEU A 808 23.80 16.24 8.18
CA LEU A 808 25.14 15.71 8.03
C LEU A 808 25.83 15.66 9.39
N LYS A 809 26.54 14.57 9.65
CA LYS A 809 27.41 14.40 10.81
C LYS A 809 28.82 14.15 10.30
N ILE A 810 29.68 15.12 10.48
CA ILE A 810 31.08 15.13 10.02
C ILE A 810 31.94 14.77 11.24
N SER A 811 32.73 13.71 11.12
CA SER A 811 33.73 13.32 12.12
C SER A 811 35.13 13.48 11.55
N TYR A 812 36.05 14.07 12.32
CA TYR A 812 37.48 14.13 12.00
C TYR A 812 38.29 14.35 13.27
N ALA A 813 39.54 13.92 13.28
CA ALA A 813 40.48 14.15 14.37
C ALA A 813 41.59 15.09 13.91
N THR A 814 41.97 16.02 14.80
CA THR A 814 43.10 16.93 14.62
C THR A 814 44.10 16.73 15.75
N PRO A 815 45.43 16.84 15.51
CA PRO A 815 46.45 16.70 16.54
C PRO A 815 46.25 17.64 17.74
N ALA A 816 45.69 18.83 17.51
CA ALA A 816 45.47 19.84 18.55
C ALA A 816 44.17 19.67 19.37
N LEU A 817 43.10 19.09 18.81
CA LEU A 817 41.76 19.04 19.44
C LEU A 817 41.22 17.63 19.70
N GLY A 818 41.92 16.57 19.29
CA GLY A 818 41.41 15.20 19.39
C GLY A 818 40.30 14.91 18.36
N SER A 819 39.44 13.92 18.65
CA SER A 819 38.31 13.55 17.79
C SER A 819 37.13 14.52 17.93
N LEU A 820 36.76 15.16 16.84
CA LEU A 820 35.64 16.08 16.73
C LEU A 820 34.50 15.44 15.93
N VAL A 821 33.28 15.71 16.36
CA VAL A 821 32.04 15.29 15.70
C VAL A 821 31.12 16.50 15.62
N GLU A 822 30.87 16.98 14.42
CA GLU A 822 29.99 18.14 14.19
C GLU A 822 28.77 17.75 13.37
N GLN A 823 27.63 18.33 13.72
CA GLN A 823 26.36 18.11 13.05
C GLN A 823 25.93 19.37 12.32
N VAL A 824 25.60 19.25 11.03
CA VAL A 824 25.23 20.35 10.14
C VAL A 824 23.93 19.98 9.44
N ASP A 825 22.90 20.80 9.62
CA ASP A 825 21.67 20.72 8.82
C ASP A 825 21.87 21.56 7.56
N TRP A 826 21.96 20.90 6.40
CA TRP A 826 22.19 21.52 5.11
C TRP A 826 20.94 21.42 4.22
N SER A 827 20.56 22.54 3.60
CA SER A 827 19.50 22.59 2.60
C SER A 827 20.04 23.15 1.30
N GLU A 828 19.71 22.49 0.19
CA GLU A 828 20.08 22.94 -1.15
C GLU A 828 19.49 24.33 -1.41
N PRO A 829 20.32 25.36 -1.67
CA PRO A 829 19.84 26.68 -2.03
C PRO A 829 19.10 26.61 -3.37
N ARG A 830 18.01 27.36 -3.49
CA ARG A 830 17.14 27.40 -4.67
C ARG A 830 17.78 28.05 -5.88
#